data_AF-A0A4V6N0A9-F1
#
_entry.id   AF-A0A4V6N0A9-F1
#
_cell.length_a   1.000
_cell.length_b   1.000
_cell.length_c   1.000
_cell.angle_alpha   90.00
_cell.angle_beta   90.00
_cell.angle_gamma   90.00
#
_symmetry.space_group_name_H-M   'P 1'
#
loop_
_entity.id
_entity.type
_entity.pdbx_description
1 polymer ?
#
loop_
_entity_poly.entity_id
_entity_poly.type
_entity_poly.pdbx_seq_one_letter_code
_entity_poly.pdbx_strand_id
1 'polypeptide(L)'
;MVNKAKASLELSLLVLVLSCLIIGIGIYAVVEIRVLNKSSKELFNDRMIPMDQLGDVRYFTSVVIATAHQTDQGEISFKESLNIIESAQDSITANWKNYSRTSLTPQERQMVVKITPLLNKSSQIIDKLQVTLQKQDKVALTNLVNSELKRNLYTLEDEVSNLLKLQVQVGKRIYRDNSKVYGSYVQLFYWTLFIVLVLALPFSYYIIRKNARIINSFNLGRAKLHLTEDNYRNLIEYAGEAILILNQDTEIIDVNELACTLLGYDREELLKMQISDLIASEDVKKQKVDITKARKNRIALLYRKVKRKDGSYIETEITNRVMEGRGFFSIIRDITERNKNELAIKESEAKYRYLFNNSPAYIIIWDLETLKILEINDNVLQKYGYSKEEWQKMTVLDYRPKEEYERIKEFARFMQYNDEPITKRYWRHYKKNGEEMLMEIASHKIVYNHRKAILSLANDVTEKVKAEERLAEREAQLQLFIEHSPASLAMLDQDLKYIVTSKRWITDYNLSNQEIIGKSHYEVFPEIGDEWKRIHQHCLKGFSEKKDEDTFIRADGSVDWLRWEIHPWYKANGEVGGLLFFTEVITERKKATELFKNQFENSPDIILYINKFYKIEAINRGNPEGKSKEELVGADCIAVLPEESRELVRRTLEACFKTGEKKEIENTLTQGRWVRSRLVPLKTNDEVTHILIFATDITERKKAEEQLMQSEEKYRALTENISDAIVLVDEQLRITFHSPSAEQISGYRYEDVASRSIFDFVYPEDLEIAKAFLTQVLRAPNEPINNQFRVIHKSGKIIWVEGTALNLLDNKNIRSIIINYRDITNRKILEEQQAYMVSIVNTSDDAIISESLEGTIISWNKGAERLLGYAAQDTIGNSIAMLIPDFLKGEELEILNQIQKGSSIDHYETQRRKKNGEIIYVSLTISPIKDATGQIIGASKIMRDISERKKFEDDLIHYNEELKKTNSELDRFVYSASHDLRAPLKSMLGLIDITKNELEESADCDKTMLTERFEMLNRSVTKLDNFIEDILNYSRNARLELESNEIDFKNLIYDIHANFLYSQTHRAIDFIVQDNSKSKFVSDAKRLTVILNNILSNAYKYCDTAKETSFIKVTFDCDDQWAKITIEDNGIGIPDTEKDKIFDMFYRSTILSTGSGLGLYIVKETLQKLNGTIKVTSTVPEGTTFYIEIPNQLQSIKKDRL
;
A
#
# COMPACT_ATOMS: atom_id res chain seq x y z
N MET A 1 19.37 -20.90 68.86
CA MET A 1 19.34 -19.60 68.14
C MET A 1 20.52 -19.42 67.18
N VAL A 2 21.76 -19.72 67.58
CA VAL A 2 22.97 -19.56 66.73
C VAL A 2 22.90 -20.29 65.38
N ASN A 3 22.31 -21.49 65.31
CA ASN A 3 22.14 -22.23 64.05
C ASN A 3 21.01 -21.69 63.13
N LYS A 4 20.03 -20.94 63.67
CA LYS A 4 18.97 -20.30 62.87
C LYS A 4 19.48 -19.06 62.13
N ALA A 5 20.31 -18.25 62.79
CA ALA A 5 20.90 -17.06 62.19
C ALA A 5 21.87 -17.44 61.05
N LYS A 6 22.68 -18.48 61.24
CA LYS A 6 23.63 -18.95 60.23
C LYS A 6 22.93 -19.52 58.99
N ALA A 7 21.87 -20.32 59.18
CA ALA A 7 21.08 -20.84 58.05
C ALA A 7 20.30 -19.74 57.31
N SER A 8 19.78 -18.75 58.03
CA SER A 8 19.11 -17.59 57.42
C SER A 8 20.09 -16.70 56.64
N LEU A 9 21.32 -16.52 57.14
CA LEU A 9 22.37 -15.78 56.46
C LEU A 9 22.82 -16.50 55.17
N GLU A 10 23.02 -17.82 55.22
CA GLU A 10 23.39 -18.63 54.05
C GLU A 10 22.29 -18.64 52.98
N LEU A 11 21.01 -18.67 53.38
CA LEU A 11 19.88 -18.59 52.46
C LEU A 11 19.73 -17.19 51.84
N SER A 12 19.97 -16.14 52.61
CA SER A 12 19.90 -14.75 52.14
C SER A 12 21.05 -14.43 51.18
N LEU A 13 22.25 -14.94 51.46
CA LEU A 13 23.42 -14.80 50.59
C LEU A 13 23.19 -15.53 49.25
N LEU A 14 22.54 -16.70 49.28
CA LEU A 14 22.15 -17.45 48.08
C LEU A 14 21.20 -16.64 47.20
N VAL A 15 20.14 -16.09 47.79
CA VAL A 15 19.15 -15.26 47.08
C VAL A 15 19.82 -14.01 46.52
N LEU A 16 20.72 -13.37 47.27
CA LEU A 16 21.47 -12.19 46.83
C LEU A 16 22.35 -12.51 45.62
N VAL A 17 23.14 -13.60 45.67
CA VAL A 17 24.04 -13.99 44.57
C VAL A 17 23.24 -14.34 43.31
N LEU A 18 22.15 -15.10 43.44
CA LEU A 18 21.24 -15.40 42.32
C LEU A 18 20.60 -14.14 41.73
N SER A 19 20.17 -13.22 42.59
CA SER A 19 19.56 -11.96 42.15
C SER A 19 20.57 -11.08 41.42
N CYS A 20 21.81 -10.95 41.92
CA CYS A 20 22.86 -10.19 41.25
C CYS A 20 23.26 -10.80 39.90
N LEU A 21 23.29 -12.13 39.79
CA LEU A 21 23.57 -12.83 38.52
C LEU A 21 22.46 -12.59 37.49
N ILE A 22 21.19 -12.69 37.90
CA ILE A 22 20.02 -12.44 37.05
C ILE A 22 19.99 -10.97 36.61
N ILE A 23 20.25 -10.02 37.53
CA ILE A 23 20.29 -8.58 37.24
C ILE A 23 21.45 -8.26 36.29
N GLY A 24 22.64 -8.82 36.51
CA GLY A 24 23.79 -8.61 35.62
C GLY A 24 23.55 -9.12 34.20
N ILE A 25 22.93 -10.29 34.06
CA ILE A 25 22.53 -10.85 32.75
C ILE A 25 21.46 -9.96 32.08
N GLY A 26 20.47 -9.49 32.85
CA GLY A 26 19.43 -8.60 32.36
C GLY A 26 20.00 -7.28 31.85
N ILE A 27 20.91 -6.65 32.60
CA ILE A 27 21.54 -5.37 32.21
C ILE A 27 22.41 -5.55 30.97
N TYR A 28 23.24 -6.59 30.91
CA TYR A 28 24.10 -6.86 29.74
C TYR A 28 23.25 -7.11 28.48
N ALA A 29 22.19 -7.92 28.58
CA ALA A 29 21.27 -8.18 27.48
C ALA A 29 20.55 -6.91 27.01
N VAL A 30 20.08 -6.05 27.93
CA VAL A 30 19.39 -4.80 27.59
C VAL A 30 20.32 -3.80 26.91
N VAL A 31 21.58 -3.68 27.34
CA VAL A 31 22.56 -2.76 26.74
C VAL A 31 22.90 -3.21 25.32
N GLU A 32 23.21 -4.49 25.11
CA GLU A 32 23.51 -5.01 23.77
C GLU A 32 22.31 -4.91 22.83
N ILE A 33 21.10 -5.28 23.29
CA ILE A 33 19.88 -5.15 22.48
C ILE A 33 19.62 -3.68 22.10
N ARG A 34 19.87 -2.71 23.00
CA ARG A 34 19.72 -1.28 22.68
C ARG A 34 20.73 -0.79 21.64
N VAL A 35 21.98 -1.21 21.71
CA VAL A 35 23.01 -0.85 20.72
C VAL A 35 22.68 -1.44 19.35
N LEU A 36 22.23 -2.70 19.32
CA LEU A 36 21.81 -3.41 18.11
C LEU A 36 20.59 -2.76 17.45
N ASN A 37 19.59 -2.37 18.27
CA ASN A 37 18.37 -1.75 17.78
C ASN A 37 18.63 -0.32 17.29
N LYS A 38 19.53 0.43 17.93
CA LYS A 38 19.88 1.80 17.51
C LYS A 38 20.61 1.82 16.16
N SER A 39 21.67 1.03 15.99
CA SER A 39 22.43 0.99 14.74
C SER A 39 21.63 0.41 13.56
N SER A 40 20.74 -0.55 13.81
CA SER A 40 19.87 -1.11 12.77
C SER A 40 18.72 -0.19 12.41
N LYS A 41 18.18 0.58 13.36
CA LYS A 41 17.07 1.52 13.12
C LYS A 41 17.55 2.80 12.43
N GLU A 42 18.73 3.30 12.78
CA GLU A 42 19.36 4.46 12.10
C GLU A 42 19.67 4.12 10.62
N LEU A 43 20.28 2.97 10.31
CA LEU A 43 20.57 2.62 8.90
C LEU A 43 19.34 2.30 8.03
N PHE A 44 18.24 1.86 8.64
CA PHE A 44 17.04 1.43 7.91
C PHE A 44 16.06 2.58 7.70
N ASN A 45 15.84 3.42 8.71
CA ASN A 45 14.98 4.61 8.59
C ASN A 45 15.58 5.63 7.60
N ASP A 46 16.90 5.83 7.63
CA ASP A 46 17.60 6.72 6.69
C ASP A 46 17.58 6.22 5.25
N ARG A 47 17.18 4.97 4.98
CA ARG A 47 17.05 4.41 3.62
C ARG A 47 15.62 4.23 3.14
N MET A 48 14.64 4.24 4.04
CA MET A 48 13.22 4.14 3.68
C MET A 48 12.69 5.48 3.15
N ILE A 49 13.14 6.61 3.73
CA ILE A 49 12.77 8.01 3.40
C ILE A 49 13.52 8.61 2.17
N PRO A 50 14.61 8.01 1.66
CA PRO A 50 15.14 8.39 0.34
C PRO A 50 14.53 7.58 -0.82
N MET A 51 13.93 6.42 -0.54
CA MET A 51 13.46 5.49 -1.57
C MET A 51 12.09 5.89 -2.11
N ASP A 52 11.21 6.35 -1.22
CA ASP A 52 9.99 7.10 -1.52
C ASP A 52 10.28 8.39 -2.30
N GLN A 53 11.29 9.19 -1.91
CA GLN A 53 11.67 10.41 -2.64
C GLN A 53 12.08 10.13 -4.09
N LEU A 54 12.84 9.05 -4.33
CA LEU A 54 13.14 8.60 -5.70
C LEU A 54 11.91 8.03 -6.42
N GLY A 55 11.03 7.34 -5.68
CA GLY A 55 9.76 6.83 -6.19
C GLY A 55 8.84 7.95 -6.67
N ASP A 56 8.77 9.04 -5.92
CA ASP A 56 8.00 10.25 -6.27
C ASP A 56 8.57 10.94 -7.49
N VAL A 57 9.90 11.12 -7.56
CA VAL A 57 10.55 11.69 -8.76
C VAL A 57 10.17 10.88 -10.00
N ARG A 58 10.18 9.56 -9.90
CA ARG A 58 9.76 8.68 -10.99
C ARG A 58 8.27 8.83 -11.31
N TYR A 59 7.41 8.78 -10.31
CA TYR A 59 5.96 8.88 -10.46
C TYR A 59 5.54 10.21 -11.11
N PHE A 60 6.00 11.34 -10.56
CA PHE A 60 5.66 12.66 -11.07
C PHE A 60 6.24 12.91 -12.47
N THR A 61 7.39 12.30 -12.81
CA THR A 61 7.91 12.33 -14.18
C THR A 61 6.94 11.68 -15.16
N SER A 62 6.36 10.54 -14.80
CA SER A 62 5.34 9.86 -15.60
C SER A 62 4.01 10.66 -15.65
N VAL A 63 3.63 11.33 -14.55
CA VAL A 63 2.46 12.21 -14.50
C VAL A 63 2.62 13.39 -15.47
N VAL A 64 3.77 14.05 -15.49
CA VAL A 64 4.04 15.16 -16.43
C VAL A 64 3.91 14.71 -17.88
N ILE A 65 4.42 13.52 -18.23
CA ILE A 65 4.28 12.95 -19.58
C ILE A 65 2.81 12.69 -19.91
N ALA A 66 2.06 12.05 -18.99
CA ALA A 66 0.66 11.70 -19.19
C ALA A 66 -0.21 12.97 -19.34
N THR A 67 -0.08 13.92 -18.42
CA THR A 67 -0.86 15.16 -18.45
C THR A 67 -0.57 15.98 -19.71
N ALA A 68 0.69 16.07 -20.14
CA ALA A 68 1.04 16.79 -21.36
C ALA A 68 0.43 16.12 -22.61
N HIS A 69 0.37 14.79 -22.65
CA HIS A 69 -0.26 14.03 -23.71
C HIS A 69 -1.79 14.21 -23.75
N GLN A 70 -2.44 14.10 -22.60
CA GLN A 70 -3.89 14.27 -22.48
C GLN A 70 -4.33 15.70 -22.84
N THR A 71 -3.48 16.69 -22.58
CA THR A 71 -3.72 18.09 -22.98
C THR A 71 -3.58 18.30 -24.48
N ASP A 72 -2.57 17.66 -25.11
CA ASP A 72 -2.40 17.66 -26.56
C ASP A 72 -3.61 17.05 -27.29
N GLN A 73 -4.12 15.93 -26.75
CA GLN A 73 -5.33 15.24 -27.22
C GLN A 73 -6.63 15.99 -26.92
N GLY A 74 -6.59 17.02 -26.07
CA GLY A 74 -7.76 17.82 -25.68
C GLY A 74 -8.67 17.14 -24.65
N GLU A 75 -8.19 16.11 -23.95
CA GLU A 75 -8.93 15.43 -22.88
C GLU A 75 -9.00 16.27 -21.60
N ILE A 76 -8.01 17.15 -21.37
CA ILE A 76 -7.90 18.01 -20.20
C ILE A 76 -7.64 19.45 -20.64
N SER A 77 -8.17 20.43 -19.90
CA SER A 77 -7.98 21.84 -20.22
C SER A 77 -6.54 22.31 -20.00
N PHE A 78 -6.07 23.30 -20.79
CA PHE A 78 -4.74 23.90 -20.62
C PHE A 78 -4.49 24.43 -19.20
N LYS A 79 -5.52 24.97 -18.54
CA LYS A 79 -5.43 25.51 -17.18
C LYS A 79 -5.25 24.41 -16.13
N GLU A 80 -5.97 23.31 -16.28
CA GLU A 80 -5.88 22.15 -15.39
C GLU A 80 -4.57 21.40 -15.59
N SER A 81 -4.13 21.26 -16.84
CA SER A 81 -2.80 20.75 -17.21
C SER A 81 -1.65 21.54 -16.57
N LEU A 82 -1.71 22.87 -16.65
CA LEU A 82 -0.71 23.76 -16.07
C LEU A 82 -0.58 23.53 -14.55
N ASN A 83 -1.69 23.47 -13.83
CA ASN A 83 -1.69 23.23 -12.38
C ASN A 83 -1.08 21.88 -12.00
N ILE A 84 -1.40 20.82 -12.74
CA ILE A 84 -0.88 19.47 -12.48
C ILE A 84 0.63 19.41 -12.75
N ILE A 85 1.07 20.03 -13.85
CA ILE A 85 2.50 20.05 -14.25
C ILE A 85 3.32 20.94 -13.30
N GLU A 86 2.79 22.07 -12.85
CA GLU A 86 3.41 22.95 -11.85
C GLU A 86 3.60 22.23 -10.51
N SER A 87 2.54 21.58 -10.01
CA SER A 87 2.63 20.76 -8.79
C SER A 87 3.63 19.61 -8.93
N ALA A 88 3.65 18.93 -10.08
CA ALA A 88 4.55 17.81 -10.30
C ALA A 88 6.03 18.25 -10.39
N GLN A 89 6.31 19.40 -11.02
CA GLN A 89 7.67 19.93 -11.12
C GLN A 89 8.24 20.33 -9.75
N ASP A 90 7.42 20.97 -8.91
CA ASP A 90 7.81 21.33 -7.55
C ASP A 90 8.13 20.08 -6.72
N SER A 91 7.31 19.04 -6.82
CA SER A 91 7.54 17.76 -6.15
C SER A 91 8.81 17.06 -6.65
N ILE A 92 9.04 16.99 -7.96
CA ILE A 92 10.26 16.39 -8.55
C ILE A 92 11.51 17.13 -8.04
N THR A 93 11.49 18.45 -8.09
CA THR A 93 12.64 19.30 -7.74
C THR A 93 12.94 19.23 -6.25
N ALA A 94 11.91 19.30 -5.39
CA ALA A 94 12.05 19.20 -3.95
C ALA A 94 12.57 17.82 -3.51
N ASN A 95 11.97 16.75 -4.02
CA ASN A 95 12.33 15.39 -3.63
C ASN A 95 13.72 14.98 -4.15
N TRP A 96 14.11 15.37 -5.37
CA TRP A 96 15.47 15.13 -5.87
C TRP A 96 16.54 15.91 -5.09
N LYS A 97 16.25 17.16 -4.74
CA LYS A 97 17.15 18.00 -3.93
C LYS A 97 17.32 17.46 -2.50
N ASN A 98 16.25 16.92 -1.91
CA ASN A 98 16.32 16.24 -0.62
C ASN A 98 17.15 14.95 -0.72
N TYR A 99 16.85 14.10 -1.71
CA TYR A 99 17.56 12.85 -1.92
C TYR A 99 19.08 13.06 -2.12
N SER A 100 19.47 13.99 -2.99
CA SER A 100 20.88 14.28 -3.30
C SER A 100 21.70 14.83 -2.12
N ARG A 101 21.03 15.31 -1.06
CA ARG A 101 21.65 15.80 0.19
C ARG A 101 21.77 14.73 1.28
N THR A 102 21.24 13.53 1.06
CA THR A 102 21.30 12.43 2.03
C THR A 102 22.65 11.71 2.03
N SER A 103 22.84 10.78 2.98
CA SER A 103 24.04 9.96 3.09
C SER A 103 24.09 8.88 2.00
N LEU A 104 24.84 9.16 0.93
CA LEU A 104 24.95 8.28 -0.26
C LEU A 104 26.24 7.44 -0.26
N THR A 105 26.15 6.18 -0.69
CA THR A 105 27.32 5.34 -0.98
C THR A 105 28.10 5.85 -2.19
N PRO A 106 29.37 5.42 -2.39
CA PRO A 106 30.15 5.82 -3.57
C PRO A 106 29.48 5.48 -4.91
N GLN A 107 28.77 4.35 -4.98
CA GLN A 107 28.05 3.93 -6.19
C GLN A 107 26.79 4.77 -6.43
N GLU A 108 26.02 5.06 -5.36
CA GLU A 108 24.84 5.95 -5.44
C GLU A 108 25.26 7.38 -5.83
N ARG A 109 26.40 7.88 -5.32
CA ARG A 109 26.96 9.19 -5.71
C ARG A 109 27.27 9.29 -7.20
N GLN A 110 27.84 8.25 -7.81
CA GLN A 110 28.13 8.23 -9.24
C GLN A 110 26.85 8.34 -10.08
N MET A 111 25.78 7.65 -9.68
CA MET A 111 24.49 7.73 -10.36
C MET A 111 23.82 9.10 -10.16
N VAL A 112 23.89 9.69 -8.98
CA VAL A 112 23.36 11.04 -8.73
C VAL A 112 24.06 12.09 -9.61
N VAL A 113 25.38 11.98 -9.79
CA VAL A 113 26.15 12.85 -10.71
C VAL A 113 25.70 12.68 -12.17
N LYS A 114 25.26 11.47 -12.55
CA LYS A 114 24.74 11.18 -13.90
C LYS A 114 23.29 11.67 -14.11
N ILE A 115 22.44 11.60 -13.08
CA ILE A 115 21.02 11.93 -13.16
C ILE A 115 20.75 13.43 -13.01
N THR A 116 21.52 14.12 -12.18
CA THR A 116 21.31 15.57 -11.90
C THR A 116 21.30 16.44 -13.19
N PRO A 117 22.20 16.23 -14.17
CA PRO A 117 22.14 16.95 -15.44
C PRO A 117 20.87 16.67 -16.26
N LEU A 118 20.37 15.43 -16.24
CA LEU A 118 19.13 15.04 -16.93
C LEU A 118 17.93 15.72 -16.29
N LEU A 119 17.89 15.79 -14.95
CA LEU A 119 16.80 16.41 -14.20
C LEU A 119 16.77 17.94 -14.40
N ASN A 120 17.93 18.60 -14.43
CA ASN A 120 18.03 20.03 -14.76
C ASN A 120 17.55 20.33 -16.18
N LYS A 121 17.94 19.48 -17.15
CA LYS A 121 17.47 19.62 -18.53
C LYS A 121 15.96 19.39 -18.64
N SER A 122 15.43 18.42 -17.92
CA SER A 122 13.99 18.16 -17.84
C SER A 122 13.22 19.34 -17.23
N SER A 123 13.73 19.95 -16.15
CA SER A 123 13.11 21.15 -15.55
C SER A 123 13.02 22.30 -16.56
N GLN A 124 14.10 22.57 -17.31
CA GLN A 124 14.09 23.62 -18.34
C GLN A 124 13.06 23.35 -19.46
N ILE A 125 12.80 22.08 -19.77
CA ILE A 125 11.78 21.71 -20.76
C ILE A 125 10.38 21.82 -20.17
N ILE A 126 10.19 21.47 -18.90
CA ILE A 126 8.92 21.65 -18.19
C ILE A 126 8.58 23.14 -18.05
N ASP A 127 9.57 24.02 -17.79
CA ASP A 127 9.36 25.47 -17.75
C ASP A 127 8.86 25.99 -19.12
N LYS A 128 9.47 25.52 -20.21
CA LYS A 128 9.00 25.83 -21.57
C LYS A 128 7.59 25.30 -21.83
N LEU A 129 7.26 24.13 -21.27
CA LEU A 129 5.92 23.53 -21.36
C LEU A 129 4.88 24.39 -20.64
N GLN A 130 5.18 24.84 -19.42
CA GLN A 130 4.31 25.73 -18.66
C GLN A 130 4.04 27.05 -19.38
N VAL A 131 5.09 27.69 -19.93
CA VAL A 131 4.95 28.92 -20.71
C VAL A 131 4.08 28.69 -21.96
N THR A 132 4.19 27.51 -22.57
CA THR A 132 3.40 27.14 -23.75
C THR A 132 1.94 26.89 -23.39
N LEU A 133 1.69 26.21 -22.27
CA LEU A 133 0.34 25.96 -21.74
C LEU A 133 -0.35 27.26 -21.33
N GLN A 134 0.37 28.21 -20.72
CA GLN A 134 -0.15 29.55 -20.37
C GLN A 134 -0.57 30.34 -21.62
N LYS A 135 0.20 30.22 -22.71
CA LYS A 135 -0.12 30.87 -23.99
C LYS A 135 -1.21 30.14 -24.79
N GLN A 136 -1.67 28.96 -24.32
CA GLN A 136 -2.64 28.10 -24.99
C GLN A 136 -2.26 27.77 -26.45
N ASP A 137 -0.96 27.71 -26.74
CA ASP A 137 -0.44 27.45 -28.08
C ASP A 137 -0.33 25.95 -28.30
N LYS A 138 -1.37 25.39 -28.94
CA LYS A 138 -1.50 23.96 -29.18
C LYS A 138 -0.39 23.41 -30.09
N VAL A 139 0.10 24.20 -31.05
CA VAL A 139 1.15 23.76 -31.99
C VAL A 139 2.51 23.73 -31.31
N ALA A 140 2.80 24.74 -30.49
CA ALA A 140 4.01 24.74 -29.67
C ALA A 140 3.97 23.62 -28.61
N LEU A 141 2.80 23.29 -28.07
CA LEU A 141 2.62 22.21 -27.10
C LEU A 141 2.97 20.84 -27.70
N THR A 142 2.36 20.49 -28.84
CA THR A 142 2.61 19.21 -29.53
C THR A 142 4.10 19.03 -29.84
N ASN A 143 4.74 20.08 -30.36
CA ASN A 143 6.16 20.06 -30.70
C ASN A 143 7.02 19.81 -29.46
N LEU A 144 6.77 20.54 -28.36
CA LEU A 144 7.59 20.43 -27.15
C LEU A 144 7.45 19.06 -26.46
N VAL A 145 6.22 18.50 -26.45
CA VAL A 145 5.92 17.18 -25.89
C VAL A 145 6.64 16.07 -26.67
N ASN A 146 6.63 16.13 -28.00
CA ASN A 146 7.18 15.08 -28.85
C ASN A 146 8.69 15.22 -29.11
N SER A 147 9.25 16.43 -29.15
CA SER A 147 10.66 16.65 -29.53
C SER A 147 11.63 16.50 -28.37
N GLU A 148 11.30 17.06 -27.20
CA GLU A 148 12.28 17.28 -26.12
C GLU A 148 11.82 16.69 -24.79
N LEU A 149 10.53 16.84 -24.44
CA LEU A 149 10.00 16.46 -23.14
C LEU A 149 10.01 14.94 -22.92
N LYS A 150 9.33 14.17 -23.78
CA LYS A 150 9.24 12.69 -23.64
C LYS A 150 10.62 12.04 -23.60
N ARG A 151 11.52 12.41 -24.52
CA ARG A 151 12.85 11.78 -24.62
C ARG A 151 13.69 11.99 -23.36
N ASN A 152 13.74 13.21 -22.82
CA ASN A 152 14.53 13.47 -21.62
C ASN A 152 13.86 12.90 -20.36
N LEU A 153 12.53 13.00 -20.22
CA LEU A 153 11.82 12.46 -19.06
C LEU A 153 11.85 10.92 -19.01
N TYR A 154 11.77 10.20 -20.13
CA TYR A 154 11.94 8.74 -20.13
C TYR A 154 13.37 8.31 -19.78
N THR A 155 14.37 9.03 -20.29
CA THR A 155 15.77 8.77 -19.95
C THR A 155 16.02 9.01 -18.45
N LEU A 156 15.40 10.07 -17.91
CA LEU A 156 15.42 10.37 -16.49
C LEU A 156 14.73 9.26 -15.67
N GLU A 157 13.56 8.80 -16.10
CA GLU A 157 12.80 7.73 -15.43
C GLU A 157 13.61 6.41 -15.36
N ASP A 158 14.32 6.05 -16.42
CA ASP A 158 15.13 4.84 -16.46
C ASP A 158 16.35 4.93 -15.54
N GLU A 159 17.08 6.05 -15.56
CA GLU A 159 18.24 6.24 -14.69
C GLU A 159 17.83 6.31 -13.20
N VAL A 160 16.71 6.98 -12.89
CA VAL A 160 16.12 6.99 -11.53
C VAL A 160 15.67 5.57 -11.13
N SER A 161 15.11 4.78 -12.05
CA SER A 161 14.76 3.38 -11.81
C SER A 161 15.98 2.50 -11.54
N ASN A 162 17.09 2.74 -12.24
CA ASN A 162 18.35 2.03 -12.01
C ASN A 162 18.97 2.41 -10.66
N LEU A 163 18.85 3.68 -10.25
CA LEU A 163 19.26 4.13 -8.92
C LEU A 163 18.40 3.52 -7.79
N LEU A 164 17.08 3.42 -7.99
CA LEU A 164 16.16 2.71 -7.10
C LEU A 164 16.55 1.22 -6.96
N LYS A 165 16.88 0.53 -8.06
CA LYS A 165 17.37 -0.86 -8.02
C LYS A 165 18.67 -1.00 -7.22
N LEU A 166 19.60 -0.06 -7.40
CA LEU A 166 20.87 -0.03 -6.65
C LEU A 166 20.61 0.15 -5.14
N GLN A 167 19.72 1.07 -4.77
CA GLN A 167 19.27 1.29 -3.38
C GLN A 167 18.70 0.01 -2.75
N VAL A 168 17.85 -0.75 -3.47
CA VAL A 168 17.35 -2.07 -3.01
C VAL A 168 18.52 -3.02 -2.76
N GLN A 169 19.49 -3.10 -3.67
CA GLN A 169 20.61 -4.02 -3.55
C GLN A 169 21.51 -3.69 -2.36
N VAL A 170 21.81 -2.41 -2.15
CA VAL A 170 22.60 -1.96 -0.99
C VAL A 170 21.83 -2.21 0.30
N GLY A 171 20.53 -1.94 0.34
CA GLY A 171 19.64 -2.28 1.46
C GLY A 171 19.65 -3.78 1.79
N LYS A 172 19.60 -4.65 0.77
CA LYS A 172 19.71 -6.12 0.95
C LYS A 172 21.07 -6.54 1.50
N ARG A 173 22.17 -5.88 1.09
CA ARG A 173 23.51 -6.15 1.62
C ARG A 173 23.60 -5.77 3.11
N ILE A 174 23.15 -4.58 3.46
CA ILE A 174 23.08 -4.09 4.85
C ILE A 174 22.25 -5.03 5.72
N TYR A 175 21.07 -5.42 5.25
CA TYR A 175 20.20 -6.36 5.96
C TYR A 175 20.90 -7.71 6.20
N ARG A 176 21.62 -8.22 5.20
CA ARG A 176 22.36 -9.49 5.30
C ARG A 176 23.51 -9.39 6.30
N ASP A 177 24.22 -8.27 6.32
CA ASP A 177 25.32 -8.02 7.25
C ASP A 177 24.78 -7.86 8.69
N ASN A 178 23.69 -7.10 8.88
CA ASN A 178 22.99 -6.99 10.17
C ASN A 178 22.43 -8.33 10.65
N SER A 179 21.89 -9.15 9.75
CA SER A 179 21.37 -10.49 10.08
C SER A 179 22.48 -11.45 10.53
N LYS A 180 23.68 -11.37 9.92
CA LYS A 180 24.85 -12.12 10.37
C LYS A 180 25.30 -11.66 11.76
N VAL A 181 25.41 -10.35 11.97
CA VAL A 181 25.77 -9.77 13.27
C VAL A 181 24.77 -10.20 14.34
N TYR A 182 23.47 -10.10 14.06
CA TYR A 182 22.40 -10.59 14.94
C TYR A 182 22.55 -12.09 15.27
N GLY A 183 22.86 -12.93 14.27
CA GLY A 183 23.14 -14.36 14.47
C GLY A 183 24.29 -14.61 15.43
N SER A 184 25.39 -13.86 15.32
CA SER A 184 26.54 -13.95 16.24
C SER A 184 26.16 -13.57 17.67
N TYR A 185 25.35 -12.52 17.86
CA TYR A 185 24.88 -12.11 19.19
C TYR A 185 23.89 -13.08 19.81
N VAL A 186 22.98 -13.65 19.02
CA VAL A 186 22.07 -14.71 19.47
C VAL A 186 22.85 -15.95 19.92
N GLN A 187 23.91 -16.31 19.19
CA GLN A 187 24.78 -17.41 19.57
C GLN A 187 25.53 -17.11 20.88
N LEU A 188 26.03 -15.89 21.06
CA LEU A 188 26.65 -15.44 22.31
C LEU A 188 25.65 -15.49 23.48
N PHE A 189 24.40 -15.08 23.27
CA PHE A 189 23.33 -15.18 24.25
C PHE A 189 23.04 -16.63 24.65
N TYR A 190 22.93 -17.55 23.68
CA TYR A 190 22.75 -18.97 23.97
C TYR A 190 23.92 -19.57 24.75
N TRP A 191 25.16 -19.19 24.42
CA TRP A 191 26.35 -19.60 25.19
C TRP A 191 26.30 -19.08 26.62
N THR A 192 25.90 -17.82 26.81
CA THR A 192 25.78 -17.22 28.14
C THR A 192 24.68 -17.91 28.95
N LEU A 193 23.52 -18.17 28.35
CA LEU A 193 22.41 -18.91 28.97
C LEU A 193 22.80 -20.34 29.31
N PHE A 194 23.56 -21.01 28.42
CA PHE A 194 24.08 -22.35 28.65
C PHE A 194 25.06 -22.39 29.82
N ILE A 195 26.02 -21.46 29.88
CA ILE A 195 26.96 -21.33 31.01
C ILE A 195 26.20 -21.12 32.33
N VAL A 196 25.16 -20.28 32.31
CA VAL A 196 24.32 -20.01 33.49
C VAL A 196 23.54 -21.26 33.90
N LEU A 197 22.91 -21.98 32.98
CA LEU A 197 22.19 -23.21 33.29
C LEU A 197 23.12 -24.30 33.83
N VAL A 198 24.29 -24.48 33.22
CA VAL A 198 25.28 -25.49 33.59
C VAL A 198 25.95 -25.18 34.94
N LEU A 199 26.11 -23.91 35.32
CA LEU A 199 26.66 -23.54 36.62
C LEU A 199 25.58 -23.43 37.71
N ALA A 200 24.42 -22.87 37.39
CA ALA A 200 23.36 -22.62 38.37
C ALA A 200 22.63 -23.90 38.78
N LEU A 201 22.30 -24.81 37.86
CA LEU A 201 21.53 -26.03 38.21
C LEU A 201 22.29 -26.98 39.15
N PRO A 202 23.58 -27.31 38.93
CA PRO A 202 24.32 -28.16 39.85
C PRO A 202 24.56 -27.49 41.21
N PHE A 203 24.78 -26.17 41.23
CA PHE A 203 24.96 -25.42 42.46
C PHE A 203 23.65 -25.34 43.28
N SER A 204 22.53 -25.11 42.61
CA SER A 204 21.17 -25.16 43.20
C SER A 204 20.88 -26.54 43.78
N TYR A 205 21.17 -27.59 43.01
CA TYR A 205 20.99 -28.97 43.44
C TYR A 205 21.86 -29.33 44.65
N TYR A 206 23.13 -28.91 44.65
CA TYR A 206 24.05 -29.12 45.77
C TYR A 206 23.54 -28.46 47.06
N ILE A 207 23.01 -27.23 46.97
CA ILE A 207 22.51 -26.48 48.12
C ILE A 207 21.18 -27.03 48.65
N ILE A 208 20.24 -27.38 47.77
CA ILE A 208 18.98 -28.04 48.15
C ILE A 208 19.28 -29.35 48.90
N ARG A 209 20.22 -30.13 48.39
CA ARG A 209 20.63 -31.40 49.02
C ARG A 209 21.32 -31.20 50.37
N LYS A 210 22.13 -30.15 50.53
CA LYS A 210 22.80 -29.81 51.80
C LYS A 210 21.80 -29.36 52.88
N ASN A 211 20.71 -28.70 52.49
CA ASN A 211 19.70 -28.16 53.42
C ASN A 211 18.50 -29.09 53.68
N ALA A 212 18.39 -30.22 52.99
CA ALA A 212 17.32 -31.21 53.18
C ALA A 212 17.21 -31.76 54.62
N ARG A 213 18.31 -31.74 55.41
CA ARG A 213 18.28 -32.12 56.83
C ARG A 213 17.59 -31.10 57.75
N ILE A 214 17.51 -29.84 57.34
CA ILE A 214 16.88 -28.75 58.12
C ILE A 214 15.36 -28.75 57.87
N ILE A 215 14.93 -29.08 56.66
CA ILE A 215 13.51 -29.18 56.28
C ILE A 215 12.84 -30.37 56.97
N ASN A 216 13.55 -31.50 57.12
CA ASN A 216 13.03 -32.68 57.80
C ASN A 216 12.90 -32.54 59.33
N SER A 217 13.41 -31.46 59.96
CA SER A 217 13.28 -31.24 61.41
C SER A 217 12.16 -30.28 61.82
N PHE A 218 11.38 -29.76 60.86
CA PHE A 218 10.28 -28.82 61.14
C PHE A 218 8.90 -29.46 61.29
N ASN A 219 8.74 -30.75 60.97
CA ASN A 219 7.44 -31.42 61.00
C ASN A 219 7.43 -32.57 62.01
N LEU A 220 7.15 -32.25 63.28
CA LEU A 220 5.99 -32.77 64.02
C LEU A 220 6.00 -32.31 65.49
N GLY A 221 4.87 -31.77 65.96
CA GLY A 221 4.45 -31.93 67.35
C GLY A 221 4.31 -30.66 68.20
N ARG A 222 3.26 -29.85 67.96
CA ARG A 222 2.49 -29.16 69.03
C ARG A 222 1.24 -28.49 68.44
N ALA A 223 0.07 -28.77 69.05
CA ALA A 223 -1.31 -28.31 68.76
C ALA A 223 -1.97 -29.01 67.54
N LYS A 224 -2.61 -30.19 67.64
CA LYS A 224 -3.65 -30.67 68.58
C LYS A 224 -4.95 -29.84 68.56
N LEU A 225 -5.83 -30.25 67.65
CA LEU A 225 -7.21 -30.72 67.92
C LEU A 225 -8.37 -29.74 68.20
N HIS A 226 -8.25 -28.42 68.04
CA HIS A 226 -9.41 -27.52 68.19
C HIS A 226 -9.78 -26.65 66.98
N LEU A 227 -9.09 -26.78 65.83
CA LEU A 227 -9.23 -25.88 64.67
C LEU A 227 -9.71 -26.57 63.37
N THR A 228 -10.11 -27.84 63.44
CA THR A 228 -10.30 -28.72 62.25
C THR A 228 -11.73 -28.85 61.73
N GLU A 229 -12.76 -28.49 62.49
CA GLU A 229 -14.15 -28.71 62.05
C GLU A 229 -14.71 -27.51 61.26
N ASP A 230 -14.47 -26.28 61.71
CA ASP A 230 -14.93 -25.06 61.03
C ASP A 230 -14.23 -24.84 59.69
N ASN A 231 -12.93 -25.14 59.60
CA ASN A 231 -12.20 -25.03 58.34
C ASN A 231 -12.67 -26.08 57.32
N TYR A 232 -13.06 -27.28 57.77
CA TYR A 232 -13.59 -28.31 56.87
C TYR A 232 -15.00 -27.95 56.38
N ARG A 233 -15.85 -27.42 57.27
CA ARG A 233 -17.19 -26.93 56.91
C ARG A 233 -17.11 -25.73 55.96
N ASN A 234 -16.20 -24.78 56.21
CA ASN A 234 -15.94 -23.66 55.29
C ASN A 234 -15.41 -24.11 53.93
N LEU A 235 -14.54 -25.14 53.87
CA LEU A 235 -14.03 -25.65 52.58
C LEU A 235 -15.13 -26.28 51.71
N ILE A 236 -16.14 -26.91 52.31
CA ILE A 236 -17.29 -27.47 51.59
C ILE A 236 -18.27 -26.34 51.19
N GLU A 237 -18.51 -25.39 52.09
CA GLU A 237 -19.46 -24.30 51.86
C GLU A 237 -19.00 -23.33 50.77
N TYR A 238 -17.71 -22.98 50.75
CA TYR A 238 -17.12 -22.07 49.76
C TYR A 238 -16.58 -22.77 48.50
N ALA A 239 -16.82 -24.07 48.34
CA ALA A 239 -16.45 -24.77 47.11
C ALA A 239 -17.33 -24.27 45.96
N GLY A 240 -16.73 -23.87 44.84
CA GLY A 240 -17.44 -23.32 43.67
C GLY A 240 -18.28 -24.33 42.86
N GLU A 241 -18.61 -25.50 43.41
CA GLU A 241 -19.38 -26.56 42.77
C GLU A 241 -20.44 -27.10 43.73
N ALA A 242 -21.55 -27.62 43.21
CA ALA A 242 -22.58 -28.23 44.05
C ALA A 242 -22.08 -29.57 44.63
N ILE A 243 -22.07 -29.70 45.96
CA ILE A 243 -21.54 -30.86 46.66
C ILE A 243 -22.65 -31.52 47.47
N LEU A 244 -22.78 -32.84 47.34
CA LEU A 244 -23.58 -33.71 48.20
C LEU A 244 -22.66 -34.75 48.87
N ILE A 245 -22.81 -34.94 50.19
CA ILE A 245 -22.21 -36.05 50.92
C ILE A 245 -23.29 -37.07 51.18
N LEU A 246 -23.01 -38.32 50.82
CA LEU A 246 -23.95 -39.44 50.90
C LEU A 246 -23.44 -40.49 51.87
N ASN A 247 -24.34 -41.15 52.60
CA ASN A 247 -23.99 -42.32 53.40
C ASN A 247 -23.87 -43.61 52.55
N GLN A 248 -23.69 -44.76 53.20
CA GLN A 248 -23.55 -46.05 52.50
C GLN A 248 -24.82 -46.47 51.76
N ASP A 249 -25.99 -46.01 52.21
CA ASP A 249 -27.31 -46.31 51.63
C ASP A 249 -27.77 -45.23 50.62
N THR A 250 -26.88 -44.31 50.26
CA THR A 250 -27.11 -43.20 49.30
C THR A 250 -28.11 -42.12 49.74
N GLU A 251 -28.31 -42.01 51.06
CA GLU A 251 -29.02 -40.89 51.66
C GLU A 251 -28.10 -39.67 51.76
N ILE A 252 -28.66 -38.48 51.54
CA ILE A 252 -27.92 -37.22 51.60
C ILE A 252 -27.72 -36.82 53.06
N ILE A 253 -26.49 -36.79 53.52
CA ILE A 253 -26.13 -36.46 54.92
C ILE A 253 -25.52 -35.08 55.09
N ASP A 254 -25.03 -34.47 54.01
CA ASP A 254 -24.59 -33.07 54.02
C ASP A 254 -24.63 -32.47 52.60
N VAL A 255 -24.83 -31.15 52.51
CA VAL A 255 -24.89 -30.38 51.25
C VAL A 255 -24.37 -28.96 51.48
N ASN A 256 -23.83 -28.33 50.43
CA ASN A 256 -23.50 -26.91 50.43
C ASN A 256 -24.64 -26.04 49.81
N GLU A 257 -24.59 -24.73 50.06
CA GLU A 257 -25.52 -23.73 49.49
C GLU A 257 -25.66 -23.82 47.95
N LEU A 258 -24.56 -24.08 47.24
CA LEU A 258 -24.57 -24.22 45.78
C LEU A 258 -25.41 -25.43 45.31
N ALA A 259 -25.43 -26.53 46.05
CA ALA A 259 -26.30 -27.67 45.75
C ALA A 259 -27.79 -27.34 45.99
N CYS A 260 -28.09 -26.56 47.03
CA CYS A 260 -29.44 -26.07 47.30
C CYS A 260 -29.93 -25.16 46.17
N THR A 261 -29.10 -24.21 45.75
CA THR A 261 -29.39 -23.28 44.64
C THR A 261 -29.54 -24.01 43.30
N LEU A 262 -28.66 -24.96 42.99
CA LEU A 262 -28.68 -25.68 41.71
C LEU A 262 -29.92 -26.57 41.52
N LEU A 263 -30.37 -27.21 42.61
CA LEU A 263 -31.50 -28.14 42.60
C LEU A 263 -32.83 -27.47 42.97
N GLY A 264 -32.79 -26.28 43.57
CA GLY A 264 -33.95 -25.50 43.99
C GLY A 264 -34.64 -26.00 45.26
N TYR A 265 -33.97 -26.83 46.07
CA TYR A 265 -34.47 -27.38 47.34
C TYR A 265 -33.76 -26.73 48.52
N ASP A 266 -34.47 -26.59 49.64
CA ASP A 266 -33.85 -26.12 50.89
C ASP A 266 -32.97 -27.22 51.50
N ARG A 267 -31.96 -26.81 52.28
CA ARG A 267 -31.01 -27.74 52.91
C ARG A 267 -31.71 -28.82 53.76
N GLU A 268 -32.74 -28.45 54.52
CA GLU A 268 -33.52 -29.42 55.32
C GLU A 268 -34.34 -30.39 54.47
N GLU A 269 -34.74 -30.00 53.26
CA GLU A 269 -35.46 -30.86 52.32
C GLU A 269 -34.48 -31.87 51.71
N LEU A 270 -33.32 -31.39 51.21
CA LEU A 270 -32.28 -32.26 50.62
C LEU A 270 -31.76 -33.31 51.59
N LEU A 271 -31.56 -32.96 52.87
CA LEU A 271 -31.09 -33.89 53.90
C LEU A 271 -32.10 -35.01 54.24
N LYS A 272 -33.35 -34.91 53.79
CA LYS A 272 -34.39 -35.94 53.94
C LYS A 272 -34.60 -36.77 52.67
N MET A 273 -33.88 -36.45 51.59
CA MET A 273 -34.02 -37.10 50.28
C MET A 273 -32.97 -38.18 50.06
N GLN A 274 -33.31 -39.14 49.20
CA GLN A 274 -32.34 -40.08 48.62
C GLN A 274 -32.03 -39.69 47.18
N ILE A 275 -30.87 -40.10 46.67
CA ILE A 275 -30.48 -39.80 45.27
C ILE A 275 -31.50 -40.34 44.24
N SER A 276 -32.26 -41.39 44.58
CA SER A 276 -33.33 -41.91 43.72
C SER A 276 -34.46 -40.90 43.48
N ASP A 277 -34.66 -39.93 44.39
CA ASP A 277 -35.71 -38.92 44.29
C ASP A 277 -35.34 -37.78 43.32
N LEU A 278 -34.04 -37.64 43.03
CA LEU A 278 -33.47 -36.60 42.16
C LEU A 278 -33.24 -37.06 40.71
N ILE A 279 -33.64 -38.28 40.36
CA ILE A 279 -33.46 -38.84 39.01
C ILE A 279 -34.78 -39.38 38.45
N ALA A 280 -34.88 -39.49 37.12
CA ALA A 280 -36.05 -40.06 36.47
C ALA A 280 -36.24 -41.55 36.84
N SER A 281 -37.49 -42.00 36.96
CA SER A 281 -37.87 -43.37 37.37
C SER A 281 -37.24 -44.47 36.51
N GLU A 282 -36.96 -44.20 35.23
CA GLU A 282 -36.30 -45.11 34.29
C GLU A 282 -34.80 -45.30 34.56
N ASP A 283 -34.15 -44.31 35.21
CA ASP A 283 -32.70 -44.31 35.48
C ASP A 283 -32.32 -44.88 36.85
N VAL A 284 -33.30 -45.15 37.73
CA VAL A 284 -33.10 -45.78 39.05
C VAL A 284 -32.45 -47.17 38.94
N LYS A 285 -32.76 -47.93 37.87
CA LYS A 285 -32.10 -49.23 37.61
C LYS A 285 -30.62 -49.07 37.26
N LYS A 286 -30.24 -48.00 36.55
CA LYS A 286 -28.84 -47.70 36.18
C LYS A 286 -28.03 -47.20 37.38
N GLN A 287 -28.66 -46.48 38.31
CA GLN A 287 -28.05 -45.99 39.55
C GLN A 287 -27.39 -47.12 40.37
N LYS A 288 -28.05 -48.28 40.52
CA LYS A 288 -27.48 -49.43 41.24
C LYS A 288 -26.18 -49.94 40.61
N VAL A 289 -26.09 -49.89 39.28
CA VAL A 289 -24.88 -50.31 38.53
C VAL A 289 -23.75 -49.29 38.73
N ASP A 290 -24.07 -47.99 38.72
CA ASP A 290 -23.09 -46.93 38.88
C ASP A 290 -22.51 -46.87 40.31
N ILE A 291 -23.35 -47.08 41.33
CA ILE A 291 -22.90 -47.21 42.73
C ILE A 291 -21.92 -48.38 42.88
N THR A 292 -22.21 -49.51 42.22
CA THR A 292 -21.33 -50.69 42.24
C THR A 292 -19.98 -50.40 41.57
N LYS A 293 -19.99 -49.68 40.43
CA LYS A 293 -18.76 -49.22 39.76
C LYS A 293 -17.95 -48.23 40.62
N ALA A 294 -18.61 -47.25 41.24
CA ALA A 294 -17.97 -46.26 42.11
C ALA A 294 -17.26 -46.92 43.30
N ARG A 295 -17.91 -47.91 43.95
CA ARG A 295 -17.31 -48.70 45.03
C ARG A 295 -16.07 -49.48 44.59
N LYS A 296 -16.07 -50.05 43.38
CA LYS A 296 -14.94 -50.81 42.83
C LYS A 296 -13.75 -49.91 42.44
N ASN A 297 -14.02 -48.77 41.79
CA ASN A 297 -12.98 -47.92 41.21
C ASN A 297 -12.52 -46.77 42.11
N ARG A 298 -13.08 -46.64 43.33
CA ARG A 298 -12.88 -45.55 44.31
C ARG A 298 -13.32 -44.14 43.82
N ILE A 299 -13.40 -43.89 42.52
CA ILE A 299 -13.95 -42.70 41.87
C ILE A 299 -14.78 -43.13 40.63
N ALA A 300 -15.92 -42.49 40.38
CA ALA A 300 -16.73 -42.65 39.18
C ALA A 300 -17.24 -41.31 38.67
N LEU A 301 -17.09 -41.08 37.35
CA LEU A 301 -17.68 -39.96 36.62
C LEU A 301 -18.89 -40.47 35.86
N LEU A 302 -20.03 -39.77 35.95
CA LEU A 302 -21.28 -40.15 35.29
C LEU A 302 -22.05 -38.93 34.80
N TYR A 303 -22.80 -39.11 33.72
CA TYR A 303 -23.63 -38.06 33.11
C TYR A 303 -25.09 -38.44 33.25
N ARG A 304 -25.91 -37.57 33.84
CA ARG A 304 -27.34 -37.86 34.07
C ARG A 304 -28.18 -36.60 34.14
N LYS A 305 -29.47 -36.77 33.81
CA LYS A 305 -30.49 -35.75 34.04
C LYS A 305 -30.93 -35.76 35.50
N VAL A 306 -30.73 -34.65 36.19
CA VAL A 306 -31.12 -34.46 37.58
C VAL A 306 -32.37 -33.58 37.60
N LYS A 307 -33.35 -33.99 38.42
CA LYS A 307 -34.64 -33.31 38.55
C LYS A 307 -34.54 -32.18 39.59
N ARG A 308 -35.08 -31.01 39.26
CA ARG A 308 -35.22 -29.86 40.15
C ARG A 308 -36.57 -29.85 40.88
N LYS A 309 -36.70 -29.02 41.92
CA LYS A 309 -37.95 -28.86 42.70
C LYS A 309 -39.14 -28.42 41.85
N ASP A 310 -38.91 -27.62 40.81
CA ASP A 310 -39.92 -27.15 39.86
C ASP A 310 -40.38 -28.22 38.86
N GLY A 311 -39.80 -29.43 38.90
CA GLY A 311 -40.10 -30.54 38.02
C GLY A 311 -39.31 -30.56 36.71
N SER A 312 -38.48 -29.55 36.44
CA SER A 312 -37.58 -29.52 35.28
C SER A 312 -36.37 -30.44 35.47
N TYR A 313 -35.72 -30.81 34.35
CA TYR A 313 -34.50 -31.62 34.37
C TYR A 313 -33.31 -30.80 33.86
N ILE A 314 -32.17 -30.93 34.55
CA ILE A 314 -30.88 -30.40 34.12
C ILE A 314 -29.93 -31.51 33.74
N GLU A 315 -29.12 -31.29 32.69
CA GLU A 315 -28.07 -32.23 32.32
C GLU A 315 -26.84 -32.00 33.19
N THR A 316 -26.42 -33.02 33.94
CA THR A 316 -25.35 -32.89 34.92
C THR A 316 -24.23 -33.90 34.69
N GLU A 317 -23.00 -33.43 34.92
CA GLU A 317 -21.82 -34.25 35.13
C GLU A 317 -21.66 -34.45 36.65
N ILE A 318 -21.60 -35.71 37.09
CA ILE A 318 -21.54 -36.08 38.50
C ILE A 318 -20.27 -36.88 38.75
N THR A 319 -19.43 -36.41 39.68
CA THR A 319 -18.24 -37.13 40.13
C THR A 319 -18.46 -37.68 41.53
N ASN A 320 -18.49 -39.01 41.66
CA ASN A 320 -18.66 -39.70 42.93
C ASN A 320 -17.33 -40.29 43.40
N ARG A 321 -16.89 -39.92 44.61
CA ARG A 321 -15.68 -40.47 45.24
C ARG A 321 -16.03 -41.21 46.52
N VAL A 322 -15.47 -42.40 46.71
CA VAL A 322 -15.72 -43.21 47.90
C VAL A 322 -14.91 -42.67 49.08
N MET A 323 -15.57 -42.43 50.21
CA MET A 323 -14.94 -42.09 51.49
C MET A 323 -14.78 -43.36 52.33
N GLU A 324 -13.55 -43.72 52.72
CA GLU A 324 -13.28 -44.95 53.48
C GLU A 324 -14.15 -45.02 54.76
N GLY A 325 -15.09 -45.96 54.78
CA GLY A 325 -16.03 -46.19 55.88
C GLY A 325 -17.22 -45.23 56.01
N ARG A 326 -17.33 -44.16 55.20
CA ARG A 326 -18.30 -43.06 55.42
C ARG A 326 -19.28 -42.75 54.27
N GLY A 327 -19.23 -43.48 53.15
CA GLY A 327 -20.17 -43.31 52.03
C GLY A 327 -19.53 -42.65 50.80
N PHE A 328 -20.21 -41.71 50.16
CA PHE A 328 -19.77 -41.07 48.90
C PHE A 328 -19.70 -39.54 49.02
N PHE A 329 -18.71 -38.95 48.37
CA PHE A 329 -18.60 -37.52 48.12
C PHE A 329 -18.93 -37.25 46.66
N SER A 330 -20.02 -36.54 46.41
CA SER A 330 -20.59 -36.31 45.09
C SER A 330 -20.49 -34.84 44.71
N ILE A 331 -19.80 -34.56 43.60
CA ILE A 331 -19.75 -33.23 42.99
C ILE A 331 -20.68 -33.24 41.79
N ILE A 332 -21.58 -32.26 41.70
CA ILE A 332 -22.55 -32.10 40.60
C ILE A 332 -22.24 -30.80 39.85
N ARG A 333 -22.09 -30.91 38.54
CA ARG A 333 -21.86 -29.78 37.63
C ARG A 333 -22.92 -29.76 36.54
N ASP A 334 -23.55 -28.61 36.32
CA ASP A 334 -24.48 -28.40 35.20
C ASP A 334 -23.68 -28.30 33.88
N ILE A 335 -24.06 -29.10 32.88
CA ILE A 335 -23.45 -29.12 31.54
C ILE A 335 -24.45 -28.77 30.43
N THR A 336 -25.65 -28.30 30.78
CA THR A 336 -26.73 -28.01 29.83
C THR A 336 -26.30 -26.97 28.78
N GLU A 337 -25.58 -25.93 29.21
CA GLU A 337 -25.05 -24.88 28.33
C GLU A 337 -23.89 -25.40 27.46
N ARG A 338 -23.03 -26.25 28.03
CA ARG A 338 -21.89 -26.85 27.33
C ARG A 338 -22.34 -27.76 26.17
N ASN A 339 -23.36 -28.59 26.38
CA ASN A 339 -23.89 -29.48 25.33
C ASN A 339 -24.59 -28.72 24.19
N LYS A 340 -25.32 -27.63 24.50
CA LYS A 340 -25.90 -26.75 23.47
C LYS A 340 -24.80 -26.12 22.60
N ASN A 341 -23.71 -25.68 23.22
CA ASN A 341 -22.57 -25.09 22.51
C ASN A 341 -21.86 -26.11 21.62
N GLU A 342 -21.69 -27.36 22.04
CA GLU A 342 -21.10 -28.43 21.20
C GLU A 342 -21.97 -28.76 19.97
N LEU A 343 -23.30 -28.77 20.12
CA LEU A 343 -24.21 -29.02 18.99
C LEU A 343 -24.19 -27.86 17.98
N ALA A 344 -24.21 -26.61 18.47
CA ALA A 344 -24.11 -25.41 17.63
C ALA A 344 -22.77 -25.36 16.87
N ILE A 345 -21.66 -25.74 17.51
CA ILE A 345 -20.34 -25.85 16.86
C ILE A 345 -20.37 -26.88 15.73
N LYS A 346 -20.98 -28.06 15.94
CA LYS A 346 -21.12 -29.08 14.89
C LYS A 346 -21.94 -28.62 13.69
N GLU A 347 -23.06 -27.93 13.92
CA GLU A 347 -23.91 -27.40 12.84
C GLU A 347 -23.21 -26.27 12.07
N SER A 348 -22.52 -25.37 12.78
CA SER A 348 -21.71 -24.33 12.16
C SER A 348 -20.54 -24.89 11.35
N GLU A 349 -19.87 -25.95 11.83
CA GLU A 349 -18.78 -26.61 11.09
C GLU A 349 -19.27 -27.26 9.80
N ALA A 350 -20.44 -27.91 9.83
CA ALA A 350 -21.05 -28.50 8.64
C ALA A 350 -21.41 -27.44 7.57
N LYS A 351 -21.96 -26.29 8.00
CA LYS A 351 -22.28 -25.14 7.12
C LYS A 351 -21.01 -24.55 6.49
N TYR A 352 -19.95 -24.35 7.27
CA TYR A 352 -18.65 -23.87 6.78
C TYR A 352 -18.06 -24.83 5.73
N ARG A 353 -18.00 -26.14 6.04
CA ARG A 353 -17.45 -27.14 5.11
C ARG A 353 -18.18 -27.17 3.77
N TYR A 354 -19.51 -27.00 3.79
CA TYR A 354 -20.31 -26.96 2.58
C TYR A 354 -19.98 -25.74 1.70
N LEU A 355 -19.94 -24.53 2.28
CA LEU A 355 -19.65 -23.29 1.54
C LEU A 355 -18.21 -23.26 1.01
N PHE A 356 -17.26 -23.71 1.82
CA PHE A 356 -15.85 -23.75 1.46
C PHE A 356 -15.60 -24.69 0.27
N ASN A 357 -16.14 -25.92 0.31
CA ASN A 357 -15.92 -26.91 -0.75
C ASN A 357 -16.61 -26.55 -2.08
N ASN A 358 -17.78 -25.93 -2.04
CA ASN A 358 -18.56 -25.59 -3.24
C ASN A 358 -18.26 -24.19 -3.82
N SER A 359 -17.25 -23.48 -3.31
CA SER A 359 -16.87 -22.18 -3.85
C SER A 359 -16.18 -22.31 -5.22
N PRO A 360 -16.55 -21.50 -6.24
CA PRO A 360 -15.92 -21.51 -7.57
C PRO A 360 -14.52 -20.88 -7.58
N ALA A 361 -14.09 -20.20 -6.52
CA ALA A 361 -12.73 -19.69 -6.39
C ALA A 361 -11.74 -20.82 -6.03
N TYR A 362 -10.46 -20.67 -6.36
CA TYR A 362 -9.43 -21.59 -5.86
C TYR A 362 -8.98 -21.13 -4.47
N ILE A 363 -9.38 -21.86 -3.43
CA ILE A 363 -9.15 -21.48 -2.03
C ILE A 363 -8.07 -22.36 -1.40
N ILE A 364 -7.00 -21.73 -0.92
CA ILE A 364 -5.90 -22.40 -0.22
C ILE A 364 -5.60 -21.68 1.09
N ILE A 365 -5.73 -22.40 2.21
CA ILE A 365 -5.35 -21.96 3.55
C ILE A 365 -4.00 -22.55 3.89
N TRP A 366 -3.05 -21.73 4.32
CA TRP A 366 -1.70 -22.18 4.66
C TRP A 366 -1.11 -21.44 5.85
N ASP A 367 -0.23 -22.13 6.57
CA ASP A 367 0.38 -21.71 7.82
C ASP A 367 1.45 -20.64 7.59
N LEU A 368 1.35 -19.54 8.33
CA LEU A 368 2.11 -18.32 8.09
C LEU A 368 3.57 -18.44 8.59
N GLU A 369 3.89 -19.43 9.42
CA GLU A 369 5.25 -19.70 9.92
C GLU A 369 5.92 -20.85 9.17
N THR A 370 5.20 -21.97 9.02
CA THR A 370 5.73 -23.22 8.46
C THR A 370 5.53 -23.35 6.96
N LEU A 371 4.73 -22.47 6.34
CA LEU A 371 4.36 -22.51 4.93
C LEU A 371 3.59 -23.78 4.51
N LYS A 372 3.18 -24.61 5.48
CA LYS A 372 2.41 -25.82 5.23
C LYS A 372 1.00 -25.49 4.84
N ILE A 373 0.45 -26.29 3.94
CA ILE A 373 -0.94 -26.15 3.53
C ILE A 373 -1.81 -26.80 4.60
N LEU A 374 -2.77 -26.02 5.08
CA LEU A 374 -3.66 -26.41 6.16
C LEU A 374 -4.98 -26.93 5.61
N GLU A 375 -5.56 -26.26 4.63
CA GLU A 375 -6.83 -26.68 4.02
C GLU A 375 -6.98 -26.14 2.59
N ILE A 376 -7.70 -26.87 1.74
CA ILE A 376 -8.01 -26.49 0.35
C ILE A 376 -9.44 -26.91 0.00
N ASN A 377 -10.09 -26.18 -0.90
CA ASN A 377 -11.40 -26.56 -1.41
C ASN A 377 -11.32 -27.53 -2.61
N ASP A 378 -12.44 -28.16 -2.95
CA ASP A 378 -12.50 -29.20 -3.99
C ASP A 378 -12.11 -28.68 -5.39
N ASN A 379 -12.31 -27.39 -5.65
CA ASN A 379 -11.94 -26.78 -6.93
C ASN A 379 -10.40 -26.74 -7.16
N VAL A 380 -9.61 -26.60 -6.08
CA VAL A 380 -8.14 -26.69 -6.14
C VAL A 380 -7.68 -28.10 -6.50
N LEU A 381 -8.35 -29.14 -5.97
CA LEU A 381 -8.04 -30.53 -6.31
C LEU A 381 -8.19 -30.79 -7.81
N GLN A 382 -9.30 -30.33 -8.40
CA GLN A 382 -9.58 -30.51 -9.82
C GLN A 382 -8.59 -29.76 -10.72
N LYS A 383 -8.23 -28.51 -10.37
CA LYS A 383 -7.37 -27.65 -11.21
C LYS A 383 -5.90 -28.07 -11.21
N TYR A 384 -5.33 -28.42 -10.06
CA TYR A 384 -3.90 -28.68 -9.91
C TYR A 384 -3.52 -30.15 -10.12
N GLY A 385 -4.48 -31.08 -10.00
CA GLY A 385 -4.30 -32.50 -10.30
C GLY A 385 -3.57 -33.32 -9.22
N TYR A 386 -3.35 -32.75 -8.03
CA TYR A 386 -2.84 -33.49 -6.87
C TYR A 386 -3.97 -34.07 -6.02
N SER A 387 -3.73 -35.21 -5.37
CA SER A 387 -4.68 -35.80 -4.44
C SER A 387 -4.74 -35.02 -3.12
N LYS A 388 -5.83 -35.20 -2.36
CA LYS A 388 -6.00 -34.54 -1.04
C LYS A 388 -4.89 -34.92 -0.05
N GLU A 389 -4.40 -36.16 -0.12
CA GLU A 389 -3.31 -36.66 0.74
C GLU A 389 -1.94 -36.08 0.37
N GLU A 390 -1.71 -35.81 -0.92
CA GLU A 390 -0.50 -35.13 -1.40
C GLU A 390 -0.49 -33.68 -0.91
N TRP A 391 -1.61 -32.96 -1.10
CA TRP A 391 -1.76 -31.57 -0.66
C TRP A 391 -1.51 -31.36 0.84
N GLN A 392 -1.96 -32.27 1.70
CA GLN A 392 -1.73 -32.20 3.15
C GLN A 392 -0.26 -32.29 3.57
N LYS A 393 0.60 -32.85 2.71
CA LYS A 393 2.05 -32.97 2.95
C LYS A 393 2.84 -31.85 2.30
N MET A 394 2.21 -31.09 1.41
CA MET A 394 2.83 -30.03 0.65
C MET A 394 2.85 -28.70 1.41
N THR A 395 3.77 -27.86 0.99
CA THR A 395 3.90 -26.45 1.34
C THR A 395 3.47 -25.60 0.18
N VAL A 396 3.24 -24.31 0.45
CA VAL A 396 2.97 -23.32 -0.59
C VAL A 396 4.11 -23.14 -1.60
N LEU A 397 5.29 -23.70 -1.32
CA LEU A 397 6.42 -23.64 -2.24
C LEU A 397 6.36 -24.75 -3.30
N ASP A 398 5.79 -25.92 -2.98
CA ASP A 398 5.98 -27.15 -3.78
C ASP A 398 5.31 -27.13 -5.17
N TYR A 399 4.32 -26.27 -5.37
CA TYR A 399 3.64 -26.07 -6.65
C TYR A 399 4.01 -24.74 -7.30
N ARG A 400 5.17 -24.15 -6.96
CA ARG A 400 5.62 -22.85 -7.48
C ARG A 400 7.08 -22.90 -7.97
N PRO A 401 7.52 -21.95 -8.81
CA PRO A 401 8.91 -21.85 -9.23
C PRO A 401 9.83 -21.56 -8.06
N LYS A 402 11.02 -22.18 -8.08
CA LYS A 402 12.03 -22.04 -7.01
C LYS A 402 12.52 -20.60 -6.87
N GLU A 403 12.50 -19.83 -7.95
CA GLU A 403 12.87 -18.41 -8.00
C GLU A 403 11.93 -17.55 -7.14
N GLU A 404 10.68 -17.99 -6.95
CA GLU A 404 9.67 -17.25 -6.18
C GLU A 404 9.66 -17.62 -4.69
N TYR A 405 10.44 -18.62 -4.27
CA TYR A 405 10.42 -19.10 -2.88
C TYR A 405 10.78 -18.01 -1.87
N GLU A 406 11.80 -17.21 -2.16
CA GLU A 406 12.17 -16.09 -1.28
C GLU A 406 11.11 -14.99 -1.30
N ARG A 407 10.48 -14.72 -2.44
CA ARG A 407 9.39 -13.75 -2.57
C ARG A 407 8.16 -14.16 -1.76
N ILE A 408 7.87 -15.47 -1.68
CA ILE A 408 6.78 -16.02 -0.86
C ILE A 408 7.13 -15.97 0.63
N LYS A 409 8.38 -16.27 1.01
CA LYS A 409 8.82 -16.13 2.40
C LYS A 409 8.81 -14.67 2.87
N GLU A 410 9.24 -13.74 2.02
CA GLU A 410 9.13 -12.30 2.26
C GLU A 410 7.67 -11.87 2.40
N PHE A 411 6.78 -12.39 1.54
CA PHE A 411 5.35 -12.15 1.66
C PHE A 411 4.75 -12.70 2.96
N ALA A 412 5.10 -13.93 3.36
CA ALA A 412 4.68 -14.50 4.63
C ALA A 412 5.16 -13.65 5.82
N ARG A 413 6.42 -13.19 5.81
CA ARG A 413 6.95 -12.26 6.83
C ARG A 413 6.22 -10.91 6.83
N PHE A 414 5.97 -10.33 5.66
CA PHE A 414 5.20 -9.09 5.54
C PHE A 414 3.82 -9.22 6.21
N MET A 415 3.10 -10.31 5.93
CA MET A 415 1.80 -10.59 6.55
C MET A 415 1.87 -10.92 8.05
N GLN A 416 3.05 -11.22 8.62
CA GLN A 416 3.21 -11.35 10.08
C GLN A 416 3.05 -10.00 10.78
N TYR A 417 3.64 -8.94 10.20
CA TYR A 417 3.79 -7.63 10.83
C TYR A 417 2.77 -6.60 10.36
N ASN A 418 2.15 -6.78 9.20
CA ASN A 418 1.08 -5.93 8.70
C ASN A 418 -0.29 -6.60 8.88
N ASP A 419 -1.29 -5.77 9.18
CA ASP A 419 -2.70 -6.15 9.35
C ASP A 419 -3.58 -5.62 8.21
N GLU A 420 -3.00 -5.39 7.03
CA GLU A 420 -3.79 -5.09 5.84
C GLU A 420 -4.77 -6.23 5.53
N PRO A 421 -6.05 -5.93 5.26
CA PRO A 421 -7.09 -6.96 5.15
C PRO A 421 -6.94 -7.82 3.89
N ILE A 422 -6.47 -7.25 2.76
CA ILE A 422 -6.40 -7.94 1.46
C ILE A 422 -5.17 -7.50 0.67
N THR A 423 -4.33 -8.43 0.22
CA THR A 423 -3.27 -8.15 -0.77
C THR A 423 -3.51 -8.94 -2.06
N LYS A 424 -3.64 -8.25 -3.21
CA LYS A 424 -3.75 -8.87 -4.54
C LYS A 424 -2.40 -8.91 -5.25
N ARG A 425 -1.96 -10.08 -5.72
CA ARG A 425 -0.67 -10.26 -6.43
C ARG A 425 -0.74 -11.39 -7.47
N TYR A 426 0.08 -11.28 -8.51
CA TYR A 426 0.28 -12.34 -9.49
C TYR A 426 1.42 -13.27 -9.06
N TRP A 427 1.18 -14.57 -9.17
CA TRP A 427 2.11 -15.64 -8.80
C TRP A 427 2.13 -16.74 -9.85
N ARG A 428 3.29 -17.35 -10.07
CA ARG A 428 3.42 -18.48 -11.00
C ARG A 428 3.27 -19.79 -10.24
N HIS A 429 2.42 -20.67 -10.76
CA HIS A 429 2.11 -21.96 -10.18
C HIS A 429 2.35 -23.06 -11.20
N TYR A 430 2.62 -24.27 -10.73
CA TYR A 430 2.71 -25.49 -11.53
C TYR A 430 1.57 -26.45 -11.18
N LYS A 431 0.98 -27.03 -12.21
CA LYS A 431 0.15 -28.23 -12.06
C LYS A 431 1.05 -29.46 -11.86
N LYS A 432 0.47 -30.57 -11.40
CA LYS A 432 1.18 -31.85 -11.23
C LYS A 432 1.87 -32.35 -12.51
N ASN A 433 1.30 -32.05 -13.68
CA ASN A 433 1.86 -32.41 -14.99
C ASN A 433 3.02 -31.50 -15.44
N GLY A 434 3.43 -30.51 -14.63
CA GLY A 434 4.50 -29.56 -14.93
C GLY A 434 4.07 -28.34 -15.74
N GLU A 435 2.78 -28.22 -16.08
CA GLU A 435 2.25 -27.06 -16.80
C GLU A 435 2.25 -25.82 -15.91
N GLU A 436 2.80 -24.72 -16.44
CA GLU A 436 2.86 -23.43 -15.75
C GLU A 436 1.56 -22.64 -15.92
N MET A 437 1.06 -22.11 -14.81
CA MET A 437 -0.10 -21.23 -14.74
C MET A 437 0.28 -19.90 -14.07
N LEU A 438 -0.23 -18.80 -14.59
CA LEU A 438 -0.18 -17.50 -13.95
C LEU A 438 -1.46 -17.28 -13.15
N MET A 439 -1.33 -17.11 -11.84
CA MET A 439 -2.45 -16.97 -10.91
C MET A 439 -2.50 -15.56 -10.34
N GLU A 440 -3.65 -14.91 -10.43
CA GLU A 440 -3.98 -13.73 -9.63
C GLU A 440 -4.50 -14.18 -8.26
N ILE A 441 -3.86 -13.76 -7.16
CA ILE A 441 -4.18 -14.23 -5.81
C ILE A 441 -4.47 -13.05 -4.88
N ALA A 442 -5.63 -13.09 -4.24
CA ALA A 442 -5.99 -12.26 -3.10
C ALA A 442 -5.73 -13.03 -1.79
N SER A 443 -4.86 -12.48 -0.94
CA SER A 443 -4.47 -13.10 0.33
C SER A 443 -5.00 -12.32 1.53
N HIS A 444 -5.60 -13.04 2.48
CA HIS A 444 -6.12 -12.50 3.74
C HIS A 444 -5.49 -13.23 4.93
N LYS A 445 -5.15 -12.48 5.98
CA LYS A 445 -4.64 -13.04 7.24
C LYS A 445 -5.81 -13.54 8.09
N ILE A 446 -5.75 -14.80 8.51
CA ILE A 446 -6.77 -15.43 9.35
C ILE A 446 -6.12 -16.19 10.52
N VAL A 447 -6.91 -16.51 11.54
CA VAL A 447 -6.54 -17.48 12.56
C VAL A 447 -7.28 -18.78 12.26
N TYR A 448 -6.54 -19.84 11.95
CA TYR A 448 -7.10 -21.15 11.59
C TYR A 448 -6.50 -22.23 12.50
N ASN A 449 -7.33 -22.98 13.24
CA ASN A 449 -6.90 -23.96 14.26
C ASN A 449 -5.85 -23.43 15.25
N HIS A 450 -6.08 -22.22 15.78
CA HIS A 450 -5.17 -21.50 16.70
C HIS A 450 -3.79 -21.16 16.11
N ARG A 451 -3.63 -21.21 14.79
CA ARG A 451 -2.42 -20.79 14.09
C ARG A 451 -2.69 -19.58 13.20
N LYS A 452 -1.70 -18.69 13.11
CA LYS A 452 -1.73 -17.62 12.11
C LYS A 452 -1.60 -18.26 10.73
N ALA A 453 -2.58 -18.01 9.87
CA ALA A 453 -2.67 -18.60 8.55
C ALA A 453 -3.05 -17.55 7.50
N ILE A 454 -2.84 -17.89 6.24
CA ILE A 454 -3.22 -17.07 5.10
C ILE A 454 -4.30 -17.81 4.31
N LEU A 455 -5.45 -17.16 4.15
CA LEU A 455 -6.50 -17.55 3.20
C LEU A 455 -6.17 -16.94 1.84
N SER A 456 -5.88 -17.79 0.85
CA SER A 456 -5.56 -17.36 -0.52
C SER A 456 -6.70 -17.71 -1.47
N LEU A 457 -7.25 -16.70 -2.12
CA LEU A 457 -8.26 -16.81 -3.19
C LEU A 457 -7.55 -16.59 -4.53
N ALA A 458 -7.48 -17.59 -5.38
CA ALA A 458 -6.74 -17.52 -6.65
C ALA A 458 -7.65 -17.65 -7.89
N ASN A 459 -7.26 -16.97 -8.97
CA ASN A 459 -7.85 -17.01 -10.33
C ASN A 459 -6.75 -17.24 -11.37
N ASP A 460 -7.00 -18.02 -12.43
CA ASP A 460 -6.04 -18.31 -13.51
C ASP A 460 -6.18 -17.30 -14.66
N VAL A 461 -5.08 -16.64 -15.06
CA VAL A 461 -5.04 -15.57 -16.09
C VAL A 461 -4.10 -15.90 -17.27
N THR A 462 -3.64 -17.15 -17.40
CA THR A 462 -2.54 -17.54 -18.29
C THR A 462 -2.77 -17.28 -19.78
N GLU A 463 -3.95 -17.59 -20.32
CA GLU A 463 -4.21 -17.46 -21.77
C GLU A 463 -4.28 -16.01 -22.24
N LYS A 464 -4.77 -15.12 -21.38
CA LYS A 464 -4.93 -13.70 -21.69
C LYS A 464 -3.56 -13.03 -21.92
N VAL A 465 -2.60 -13.28 -21.03
CA VAL A 465 -1.27 -12.65 -21.08
C VAL A 465 -0.44 -13.13 -22.27
N LYS A 466 -0.47 -14.43 -22.60
CA LYS A 466 0.30 -15.00 -23.74
C LYS A 466 -0.18 -14.54 -25.12
N ALA A 467 -1.39 -14.03 -25.25
CA ALA A 467 -1.91 -13.48 -26.50
C ALA A 467 -1.40 -12.06 -26.74
N GLU A 468 -1.34 -11.25 -25.68
CA GLU A 468 -0.91 -9.85 -25.72
C GLU A 468 0.60 -9.72 -25.99
N GLU A 469 1.43 -10.58 -25.36
CA GLU A 469 2.89 -10.56 -25.53
C GLU A 469 3.34 -10.90 -26.97
N ARG A 470 2.69 -11.88 -27.63
CA ARG A 470 3.06 -12.31 -28.99
C ARG A 470 2.81 -11.25 -30.06
N LEU A 471 1.81 -10.40 -29.85
CA LEU A 471 1.49 -9.32 -30.79
C LEU A 471 2.51 -8.18 -30.67
N ALA A 472 2.82 -7.79 -29.43
CA ALA A 472 3.78 -6.72 -29.14
C ALA A 472 5.21 -7.06 -29.61
N GLU A 473 5.64 -8.32 -29.46
CA GLU A 473 7.00 -8.75 -29.85
C GLU A 473 7.21 -8.69 -31.38
N ARG A 474 6.18 -9.02 -32.17
CA ARG A 474 6.23 -9.00 -33.64
C ARG A 474 6.33 -7.57 -34.20
N GLU A 475 5.60 -6.62 -33.61
CA GLU A 475 5.57 -5.21 -34.02
C GLU A 475 6.90 -4.51 -33.72
N ALA A 476 7.49 -4.76 -32.53
CA ALA A 476 8.77 -4.19 -32.13
C ALA A 476 9.94 -4.64 -33.02
N GLN A 477 9.96 -5.91 -33.45
CA GLN A 477 11.02 -6.44 -34.32
C GLN A 477 11.04 -5.80 -35.71
N LEU A 478 9.86 -5.56 -36.30
CA LEU A 478 9.74 -4.94 -37.63
C LEU A 478 10.13 -3.46 -37.61
N GLN A 479 9.78 -2.74 -36.54
CA GLN A 479 10.13 -1.33 -36.39
C GLN A 479 11.65 -1.12 -36.22
N LEU A 480 12.30 -1.99 -35.43
CA LEU A 480 13.76 -1.96 -35.25
C LEU A 480 14.52 -2.20 -36.57
N PHE A 481 14.05 -3.12 -37.42
CA PHE A 481 14.69 -3.41 -38.70
C PHE A 481 14.70 -2.19 -39.65
N ILE A 482 13.60 -1.45 -39.72
CA ILE A 482 13.48 -0.26 -40.58
C ILE A 482 14.27 0.91 -39.98
N GLU A 483 14.17 1.14 -38.67
CA GLU A 483 14.83 2.27 -38.00
C GLU A 483 16.36 2.19 -38.06
N HIS A 484 16.91 0.98 -37.94
CA HIS A 484 18.35 0.72 -37.94
C HIS A 484 18.91 0.24 -39.29
N SER A 485 18.14 0.33 -40.37
CA SER A 485 18.66 0.03 -41.70
C SER A 485 19.81 0.98 -42.04
N PRO A 486 20.97 0.46 -42.52
CA PRO A 486 22.12 1.28 -42.90
C PRO A 486 21.87 2.12 -44.17
N ALA A 487 20.83 1.79 -44.95
CA ALA A 487 20.40 2.56 -46.11
C ALA A 487 19.41 3.67 -45.72
N SER A 488 19.41 4.79 -46.46
CA SER A 488 18.36 5.80 -46.34
C SER A 488 17.08 5.26 -46.95
N LEU A 489 16.12 4.92 -46.08
CA LEU A 489 14.83 4.33 -46.44
C LEU A 489 13.67 5.21 -46.00
N ALA A 490 12.65 5.32 -46.85
CA ALA A 490 11.37 5.90 -46.48
C ALA A 490 10.21 5.13 -47.10
N MET A 491 9.22 4.77 -46.30
CA MET A 491 7.96 4.19 -46.75
C MET A 491 6.85 5.22 -46.60
N LEU A 492 6.04 5.36 -47.64
CA LEU A 492 4.99 6.35 -47.76
C LEU A 492 3.68 5.68 -48.17
N ASP A 493 2.54 6.29 -47.85
CA ASP A 493 1.21 5.82 -48.27
C ASP A 493 0.87 6.21 -49.73
N GLN A 494 -0.35 5.92 -50.17
CA GLN A 494 -0.86 6.27 -51.50
C GLN A 494 -0.89 7.78 -51.77
N ASP A 495 -1.00 8.59 -50.71
CA ASP A 495 -0.98 10.06 -50.77
C ASP A 495 0.45 10.61 -50.64
N LEU A 496 1.45 9.73 -50.71
CA LEU A 496 2.87 10.02 -50.51
C LEU A 496 3.16 10.64 -49.14
N LYS A 497 2.40 10.29 -48.11
CA LYS A 497 2.69 10.68 -46.73
C LYS A 497 3.58 9.67 -46.07
N TYR A 498 4.60 10.13 -45.34
CA TYR A 498 5.54 9.23 -44.68
C TYR A 498 4.86 8.36 -43.62
N ILE A 499 5.01 7.05 -43.72
CA ILE A 499 4.54 6.08 -42.73
C ILE A 499 5.67 5.74 -41.77
N VAL A 500 6.86 5.48 -42.31
CA VAL A 500 8.06 5.13 -41.54
C VAL A 500 9.32 5.50 -42.33
N THR A 501 10.37 5.87 -41.62
CA THR A 501 11.68 6.22 -42.21
C THR A 501 12.81 5.61 -41.41
N SER A 502 13.92 5.25 -42.05
CA SER A 502 15.14 4.89 -41.32
C SER A 502 15.81 6.12 -40.70
N LYS A 503 16.61 5.92 -39.64
CA LYS A 503 17.42 7.01 -39.06
C LYS A 503 18.36 7.64 -40.09
N ARG A 504 18.84 6.82 -41.03
CA ARG A 504 19.71 7.27 -42.11
C ARG A 504 19.01 8.28 -43.02
N TRP A 505 17.74 8.04 -43.40
CA TRP A 505 16.94 8.96 -44.21
C TRP A 505 16.80 10.35 -43.58
N ILE A 506 16.51 10.38 -42.27
CA ILE A 506 16.38 11.63 -41.52
C ILE A 506 17.72 12.38 -41.48
N THR A 507 18.83 11.65 -41.38
CA THR A 507 20.18 12.23 -41.29
C THR A 507 20.66 12.75 -42.63
N ASP A 508 20.60 11.94 -43.69
CA ASP A 508 21.15 12.29 -45.02
C ASP A 508 20.42 13.50 -45.63
N TYR A 509 19.14 13.69 -45.30
CA TYR A 509 18.35 14.84 -45.76
C TYR A 509 18.22 15.97 -44.74
N ASN A 510 18.91 15.90 -43.59
CA ASN A 510 18.86 16.90 -42.52
C ASN A 510 17.44 17.19 -41.99
N LEU A 511 16.60 16.16 -41.93
CA LEU A 511 15.23 16.23 -41.44
C LEU A 511 15.13 16.03 -39.91
N SER A 512 16.25 16.01 -39.19
CA SER A 512 16.30 15.71 -37.74
C SER A 512 15.45 16.65 -36.87
N ASN A 513 15.15 17.84 -37.37
CA ASN A 513 14.35 18.86 -36.69
C ASN A 513 12.90 18.95 -37.22
N GLN A 514 12.49 18.03 -38.07
CA GLN A 514 11.15 17.99 -38.66
C GLN A 514 10.49 16.65 -38.37
N GLU A 515 9.30 16.66 -37.75
CA GLU A 515 8.46 15.47 -37.69
C GLU A 515 7.80 15.29 -39.07
N ILE A 516 8.24 14.27 -39.80
CA ILE A 516 7.86 14.04 -41.20
C ILE A 516 6.81 12.94 -41.36
N ILE A 517 6.66 12.04 -40.37
CA ILE A 517 5.65 10.98 -40.40
C ILE A 517 4.25 11.62 -40.47
N GLY A 518 3.44 11.20 -41.45
CA GLY A 518 2.13 11.74 -41.76
C GLY A 518 2.12 12.96 -42.69
N LYS A 519 3.27 13.60 -42.97
CA LYS A 519 3.38 14.71 -43.94
C LYS A 519 3.62 14.21 -45.34
N SER A 520 3.12 14.94 -46.33
CA SER A 520 3.34 14.57 -47.73
C SER A 520 4.80 14.79 -48.13
N HIS A 521 5.36 13.91 -48.94
CA HIS A 521 6.72 14.01 -49.46
C HIS A 521 7.00 15.35 -50.15
N TYR A 522 6.00 15.91 -50.84
CA TYR A 522 6.12 17.21 -51.50
C TYR A 522 6.02 18.40 -50.56
N GLU A 523 5.46 18.22 -49.35
CA GLU A 523 5.48 19.26 -48.32
C GLU A 523 6.83 19.30 -47.61
N VAL A 524 7.47 18.14 -47.44
CA VAL A 524 8.81 18.02 -46.85
C VAL A 524 9.89 18.50 -47.81
N PHE A 525 9.74 18.23 -49.10
CA PHE A 525 10.63 18.70 -50.16
C PHE A 525 9.85 19.49 -51.24
N PRO A 526 9.50 20.76 -50.98
CA PRO A 526 8.79 21.60 -51.94
C PRO A 526 9.58 21.90 -53.22
N GLU A 527 10.90 21.76 -53.18
CA GLU A 527 11.81 21.92 -54.33
C GLU A 527 11.73 20.77 -55.36
N ILE A 528 10.94 19.72 -55.10
CA ILE A 528 10.77 18.60 -56.03
C ILE A 528 10.11 19.08 -57.33
N GLY A 529 10.90 19.03 -58.42
CA GLY A 529 10.47 19.40 -59.77
C GLY A 529 9.52 18.40 -60.43
N ASP A 530 8.94 18.81 -61.57
CA ASP A 530 7.91 18.04 -62.28
C ASP A 530 8.38 16.67 -62.77
N GLU A 531 9.68 16.51 -63.03
CA GLU A 531 10.28 15.24 -63.44
C GLU A 531 10.15 14.16 -62.36
N TRP A 532 10.45 14.50 -61.12
CA TRP A 532 10.33 13.60 -59.96
C TRP A 532 8.87 13.28 -59.61
N LYS A 533 7.96 14.26 -59.74
CA LYS A 533 6.52 14.03 -59.54
C LYS A 533 5.95 13.01 -60.54
N ARG A 534 6.42 13.05 -61.79
CA ARG A 534 6.04 12.08 -62.83
C ARG A 534 6.55 10.67 -62.49
N ILE A 535 7.78 10.56 -61.95
CA ILE A 535 8.36 9.29 -61.49
C ILE A 535 7.51 8.69 -60.36
N HIS A 536 7.15 9.48 -59.33
CA HIS A 536 6.31 8.99 -58.23
C HIS A 536 4.92 8.52 -58.69
N GLN A 537 4.28 9.25 -59.59
CA GLN A 537 2.98 8.87 -60.16
C GLN A 537 3.06 7.60 -61.02
N HIS A 538 4.19 7.38 -61.70
CA HIS A 538 4.43 6.12 -62.41
C HIS A 538 4.58 4.95 -61.43
N CYS A 539 5.29 5.16 -60.32
CA CYS A 539 5.46 4.14 -59.30
C CYS A 539 4.15 3.77 -58.57
N LEU A 540 3.27 4.75 -58.29
CA LEU A 540 1.97 4.50 -57.65
C LEU A 540 1.02 3.64 -58.52
N LYS A 541 1.29 3.52 -59.82
CA LYS A 541 0.59 2.59 -60.72
C LYS A 541 1.16 1.16 -60.71
N GLY A 542 2.16 0.88 -59.87
CA GLY A 542 2.75 -0.45 -59.68
C GLY A 542 4.15 -0.65 -60.29
N PHE A 543 4.78 0.38 -60.86
CA PHE A 543 6.11 0.30 -61.50
C PHE A 543 7.25 0.71 -60.55
N SER A 544 8.49 0.30 -60.82
CA SER A 544 9.68 0.68 -60.01
C SER A 544 10.72 1.44 -60.87
N GLU A 545 11.41 2.42 -60.29
CA GLU A 545 12.33 3.35 -61.01
C GLU A 545 13.65 3.54 -60.25
N LYS A 546 14.77 3.81 -60.94
CA LYS A 546 16.10 4.03 -60.31
C LYS A 546 17.11 4.84 -61.15
N LYS A 547 18.12 5.44 -60.50
CA LYS A 547 19.24 6.17 -61.13
C LYS A 547 20.50 6.23 -60.25
N ASP A 548 21.68 6.02 -60.84
CA ASP A 548 22.96 5.89 -60.10
C ASP A 548 23.70 7.20 -59.83
N GLU A 549 23.56 8.19 -60.71
CA GLU A 549 24.11 9.53 -60.52
C GLU A 549 23.10 10.56 -61.01
N ASP A 550 22.58 11.37 -60.09
CA ASP A 550 21.61 12.39 -60.39
C ASP A 550 21.86 13.64 -59.54
N THR A 551 21.54 14.81 -60.08
CA THR A 551 21.71 16.07 -59.36
C THR A 551 20.39 16.51 -58.75
N PHE A 552 20.38 16.74 -57.45
CA PHE A 552 19.25 17.29 -56.73
C PHE A 552 19.62 18.69 -56.22
N ILE A 553 18.88 19.68 -56.70
CA ILE A 553 19.09 21.09 -56.34
C ILE A 553 18.20 21.38 -55.13
N ARG A 554 18.81 21.66 -53.99
CA ARG A 554 18.09 22.00 -52.75
C ARG A 554 17.50 23.42 -52.83
N ALA A 555 16.51 23.68 -51.99
CA ALA A 555 15.87 24.99 -51.90
C ALA A 555 16.83 26.18 -51.59
N ASP A 556 17.99 25.91 -50.97
CA ASP A 556 19.05 26.91 -50.69
C ASP A 556 20.02 27.14 -51.86
N GLY A 557 19.80 26.48 -52.99
CA GLY A 557 20.65 26.55 -54.18
C GLY A 557 21.87 25.64 -54.15
N SER A 558 22.07 24.86 -53.09
CA SER A 558 23.12 23.84 -53.03
C SER A 558 22.76 22.63 -53.90
N VAL A 559 23.77 22.06 -54.57
CA VAL A 559 23.61 20.90 -55.44
C VAL A 559 24.14 19.67 -54.73
N ASP A 560 23.25 18.72 -54.47
CA ASP A 560 23.61 17.38 -54.03
C ASP A 560 23.64 16.40 -55.19
N TRP A 561 24.60 15.48 -55.12
CA TRP A 561 24.69 14.34 -56.03
C TRP A 561 24.10 13.13 -55.33
N LEU A 562 23.13 12.48 -55.97
CA LEU A 562 22.34 11.38 -55.40
C LEU A 562 22.38 10.12 -56.26
N ARG A 563 22.23 8.99 -55.59
CA ARG A 563 21.86 7.68 -56.15
C ARG A 563 20.54 7.24 -55.52
N TRP A 564 19.57 6.73 -56.29
CA TRP A 564 18.23 6.45 -55.77
C TRP A 564 17.44 5.32 -56.49
N GLU A 565 16.54 4.64 -55.76
CA GLU A 565 15.57 3.64 -56.24
C GLU A 565 14.19 3.79 -55.55
N ILE A 566 13.07 3.59 -56.26
CA ILE A 566 11.69 3.73 -55.75
C ILE A 566 10.81 2.53 -56.17
N HIS A 567 10.13 1.92 -55.21
CA HIS A 567 9.28 0.72 -55.38
C HIS A 567 7.88 0.86 -54.74
N PRO A 568 6.81 0.25 -55.26
CA PRO A 568 5.50 0.20 -54.60
C PRO A 568 5.39 -0.95 -53.59
N TRP A 569 4.67 -0.75 -52.48
CA TRP A 569 4.29 -1.81 -51.53
C TRP A 569 2.77 -2.04 -51.54
N TYR A 570 2.31 -3.22 -51.10
CA TYR A 570 0.92 -3.67 -51.29
C TYR A 570 0.20 -3.95 -49.97
N LYS A 571 -1.08 -3.63 -49.90
CA LYS A 571 -2.01 -4.03 -48.82
C LYS A 571 -2.41 -5.51 -48.98
N ALA A 572 -2.98 -6.10 -47.92
CA ALA A 572 -3.35 -7.52 -47.91
C ALA A 572 -4.38 -7.93 -48.99
N ASN A 573 -5.14 -6.97 -49.52
CA ASN A 573 -6.09 -7.14 -50.62
C ASN A 573 -5.44 -7.04 -52.03
N GLY A 574 -4.12 -6.84 -52.12
CA GLY A 574 -3.37 -6.75 -53.38
C GLY A 574 -3.31 -5.36 -54.01
N GLU A 575 -3.93 -4.34 -53.40
CA GLU A 575 -3.85 -2.96 -53.87
C GLU A 575 -2.52 -2.31 -53.43
N VAL A 576 -1.96 -1.43 -54.26
CA VAL A 576 -0.77 -0.65 -53.90
C VAL A 576 -1.08 0.21 -52.68
N GLY A 577 -0.44 -0.05 -51.54
CA GLY A 577 -0.62 0.72 -50.32
C GLY A 577 0.18 2.02 -50.26
N GLY A 578 1.20 2.15 -51.11
CA GLY A 578 2.05 3.34 -51.24
C GLY A 578 3.42 3.01 -51.82
N LEU A 579 4.43 3.82 -51.53
CA LEU A 579 5.79 3.71 -52.10
C LEU A 579 6.88 3.51 -51.04
N LEU A 580 8.01 2.95 -51.44
CA LEU A 580 9.22 2.70 -50.68
C LEU A 580 10.42 3.27 -51.44
N PHE A 581 11.15 4.18 -50.80
CA PHE A 581 12.25 4.96 -51.37
C PHE A 581 13.58 4.50 -50.77
N PHE A 582 14.61 4.45 -51.61
CA PHE A 582 15.99 4.15 -51.29
C PHE A 582 16.88 5.23 -51.88
N THR A 583 17.75 5.86 -51.09
CA THR A 583 18.64 6.94 -51.60
C THR A 583 20.02 6.96 -50.94
N GLU A 584 21.00 7.61 -51.59
CA GLU A 584 22.38 7.80 -51.08
C GLU A 584 22.96 9.14 -51.61
N VAL A 585 23.58 9.94 -50.74
CA VAL A 585 24.19 11.26 -51.08
C VAL A 585 25.71 11.13 -51.25
N ILE A 586 26.28 11.57 -52.38
CA ILE A 586 27.71 11.37 -52.74
C ILE A 586 28.53 12.68 -52.86
N THR A 587 28.01 13.81 -52.37
CA THR A 587 28.55 15.18 -52.57
C THR A 587 29.94 15.44 -51.93
N GLU A 588 30.19 15.02 -50.69
CA GLU A 588 31.46 15.28 -49.96
C GLU A 588 32.68 14.65 -50.64
N ARG A 589 32.50 13.43 -51.17
CA ARG A 589 33.55 12.68 -51.88
C ARG A 589 34.07 13.43 -53.11
N LYS A 590 33.20 14.22 -53.76
CA LYS A 590 33.55 15.08 -54.91
C LYS A 590 34.35 16.33 -54.48
N LYS A 591 33.95 17.02 -53.40
CA LYS A 591 34.57 18.28 -52.93
C LYS A 591 35.97 18.11 -52.29
N ALA A 592 36.20 17.03 -51.54
CA ALA A 592 37.48 16.80 -50.85
C ALA A 592 38.69 16.69 -51.80
N THR A 593 38.46 16.26 -53.04
CA THR A 593 39.52 16.09 -54.05
C THR A 593 40.05 17.43 -54.59
N GLU A 594 39.24 18.49 -54.61
CA GLU A 594 39.64 19.82 -55.12
C GLU A 594 40.34 20.70 -54.07
N LEU A 595 39.96 20.57 -52.79
CA LEU A 595 40.45 21.44 -51.70
C LEU A 595 41.94 21.22 -51.37
N PHE A 596 42.42 19.97 -51.46
CA PHE A 596 43.79 19.58 -51.13
C PHE A 596 44.84 20.26 -52.04
N LYS A 597 44.50 20.50 -53.30
CA LYS A 597 45.43 21.06 -54.30
C LYS A 597 45.75 22.54 -54.06
N ASN A 598 44.82 23.30 -53.47
CA ASN A 598 44.93 24.75 -53.27
C ASN A 598 45.69 25.12 -51.97
N GLN A 599 45.64 24.26 -50.94
CA GLN A 599 46.34 24.50 -49.66
C GLN A 599 47.86 24.29 -49.74
N PHE A 600 48.34 23.42 -50.64
CA PHE A 600 49.78 23.12 -50.77
C PHE A 600 50.61 24.31 -51.30
N GLU A 601 50.05 25.11 -52.22
CA GLU A 601 50.79 26.21 -52.89
C GLU A 601 50.85 27.52 -52.08
N ASN A 602 49.92 27.76 -51.16
CA ASN A 602 49.73 29.05 -50.48
C ASN A 602 50.23 29.11 -49.02
N SER A 603 50.97 28.10 -48.54
CA SER A 603 51.41 28.04 -47.13
C SER A 603 52.51 29.07 -46.79
N PRO A 604 52.45 29.73 -45.61
CA PRO A 604 53.50 30.63 -45.13
C PRO A 604 54.78 29.89 -44.68
N ASP A 605 54.68 28.62 -44.30
CA ASP A 605 55.83 27.77 -43.97
C ASP A 605 56.50 27.21 -45.23
N ILE A 606 57.80 26.91 -45.16
CA ILE A 606 58.49 26.13 -46.19
C ILE A 606 58.06 24.66 -46.02
N ILE A 607 57.40 24.11 -47.03
CA ILE A 607 56.94 22.72 -47.09
C ILE A 607 57.79 21.96 -48.11
N LEU A 608 58.50 20.93 -47.66
CA LEU A 608 59.30 20.03 -48.51
C LEU A 608 58.71 18.63 -48.52
N TYR A 609 58.67 18.02 -49.71
CA TYR A 609 58.35 16.62 -49.94
C TYR A 609 59.62 15.91 -50.39
N ILE A 610 60.08 14.93 -49.61
CA ILE A 610 61.36 14.25 -49.85
C ILE A 610 61.18 12.73 -49.89
N ASN A 611 62.02 12.06 -50.67
CA ASN A 611 62.04 10.60 -50.77
C ASN A 611 63.10 9.95 -49.86
N LYS A 612 63.14 8.61 -49.87
CA LYS A 612 64.05 7.78 -49.06
C LYS A 612 65.56 8.07 -49.27
N PHE A 613 65.93 8.78 -50.34
CA PHE A 613 67.30 9.19 -50.63
C PHE A 613 67.59 10.65 -50.24
N TYR A 614 66.73 11.26 -49.42
CA TYR A 614 66.82 12.65 -48.97
C TYR A 614 66.74 13.69 -50.09
N LYS A 615 66.25 13.28 -51.26
CA LYS A 615 66.04 14.18 -52.40
C LYS A 615 64.70 14.86 -52.30
N ILE A 616 64.69 16.17 -52.57
CA ILE A 616 63.48 16.99 -52.61
C ILE A 616 62.75 16.73 -53.92
N GLU A 617 61.53 16.20 -53.85
CA GLU A 617 60.68 15.92 -55.02
C GLU A 617 59.67 17.04 -55.28
N ALA A 618 59.20 17.70 -54.23
CA ALA A 618 58.37 18.90 -54.35
C ALA A 618 58.66 19.87 -53.20
N ILE A 619 58.63 21.16 -53.49
CA ILE A 619 58.76 22.23 -52.51
C ILE A 619 57.81 23.37 -52.88
N ASN A 620 57.07 23.89 -51.91
CA ASN A 620 56.09 24.94 -52.18
C ASN A 620 56.75 26.31 -52.47
N ARG A 621 57.96 26.60 -51.94
CA ARG A 621 58.65 27.90 -52.03
C ARG A 621 60.19 27.76 -52.00
N GLY A 622 60.93 28.75 -52.53
CA GLY A 622 62.41 28.77 -52.52
C GLY A 622 63.02 29.07 -51.14
N ASN A 623 64.35 28.93 -51.00
CA ASN A 623 65.07 29.17 -49.73
C ASN A 623 65.49 30.66 -49.59
N PRO A 624 65.52 31.27 -48.38
CA PRO A 624 66.05 32.61 -48.10
C PRO A 624 67.45 32.98 -48.62
N GLU A 625 68.24 32.03 -49.15
CA GLU A 625 69.54 32.28 -49.81
C GLU A 625 69.42 32.64 -51.31
N GLY A 626 68.21 32.71 -51.89
CA GLY A 626 67.98 33.17 -53.27
C GLY A 626 67.91 32.07 -54.34
N LYS A 627 67.90 30.78 -53.95
CA LYS A 627 67.67 29.66 -54.88
C LYS A 627 66.18 29.45 -55.17
N SER A 628 65.83 29.26 -56.45
CA SER A 628 64.43 29.07 -56.87
C SER A 628 63.89 27.69 -56.47
N LYS A 629 62.56 27.51 -56.47
CA LYS A 629 61.95 26.21 -56.17
C LYS A 629 62.42 25.12 -57.17
N GLU A 630 62.65 25.51 -58.42
CA GLU A 630 63.13 24.64 -59.50
C GLU A 630 64.58 24.17 -59.28
N GLU A 631 65.41 24.99 -58.63
CA GLU A 631 66.81 24.64 -58.31
C GLU A 631 66.95 23.72 -57.09
N LEU A 632 65.95 23.71 -56.22
CA LEU A 632 65.94 22.90 -54.99
C LEU A 632 65.30 21.53 -55.21
N VAL A 633 64.41 21.38 -56.19
CA VAL A 633 63.87 20.07 -56.59
C VAL A 633 64.99 19.22 -57.21
N GLY A 634 65.22 18.03 -56.63
CA GLY A 634 66.31 17.12 -56.97
C GLY A 634 67.60 17.30 -56.14
N ALA A 635 67.69 18.36 -55.32
CA ALA A 635 68.80 18.57 -54.40
C ALA A 635 68.69 17.67 -53.15
N ASP A 636 69.82 17.40 -52.50
CA ASP A 636 69.85 16.72 -51.20
C ASP A 636 69.50 17.74 -50.10
N CYS A 637 68.42 17.48 -49.35
CA CYS A 637 67.92 18.41 -48.33
C CYS A 637 68.90 18.67 -47.18
N ILE A 638 69.84 17.75 -46.89
CA ILE A 638 70.82 17.91 -45.80
C ILE A 638 72.00 18.77 -46.25
N ALA A 639 72.41 18.66 -47.52
CA ALA A 639 73.54 19.40 -48.07
C ALA A 639 73.31 20.92 -48.08
N VAL A 640 72.05 21.36 -48.05
CA VAL A 640 71.64 22.77 -48.10
C VAL A 640 71.65 23.44 -46.71
N LEU A 641 71.88 22.70 -45.61
CA LEU A 641 71.87 23.22 -44.24
C LEU A 641 73.27 23.64 -43.71
N PRO A 642 73.37 24.50 -42.68
CA PRO A 642 74.63 24.85 -42.01
C PRO A 642 75.28 23.67 -41.29
N GLU A 643 76.62 23.63 -41.21
CA GLU A 643 77.37 22.49 -40.63
C GLU A 643 76.92 22.10 -39.23
N GLU A 644 76.65 23.09 -38.36
CA GLU A 644 76.20 22.87 -36.98
C GLU A 644 74.84 22.14 -36.89
N SER A 645 74.01 22.24 -37.92
CA SER A 645 72.68 21.62 -37.97
C SER A 645 72.59 20.36 -38.84
N ARG A 646 73.57 20.11 -39.72
CA ARG A 646 73.57 18.95 -40.65
C ARG A 646 73.45 17.62 -39.93
N GLU A 647 74.22 17.43 -38.87
CA GLU A 647 74.27 16.15 -38.14
C GLU A 647 72.98 15.88 -37.36
N LEU A 648 72.42 16.92 -36.72
CA LEU A 648 71.16 16.82 -36.00
C LEU A 648 69.99 16.49 -36.94
N VAL A 649 69.93 17.16 -38.10
CA VAL A 649 68.85 16.99 -39.08
C VAL A 649 68.97 15.62 -39.78
N ARG A 650 70.18 15.19 -40.13
CA ARG A 650 70.44 13.85 -40.70
C ARG A 650 69.93 12.73 -39.79
N ARG A 651 70.32 12.73 -38.51
CA ARG A 651 69.87 11.72 -37.54
C ARG A 651 68.36 11.70 -37.38
N THR A 652 67.73 12.87 -37.43
CA THR A 652 66.28 13.00 -37.28
C THR A 652 65.55 12.46 -38.51
N LEU A 653 66.05 12.71 -39.72
CA LEU A 653 65.52 12.17 -40.97
C LEU A 653 65.65 10.64 -41.02
N GLU A 654 66.82 10.11 -40.70
CA GLU A 654 67.08 8.65 -40.62
C GLU A 654 66.15 7.97 -39.63
N ALA A 655 65.99 8.56 -38.44
CA ALA A 655 65.06 8.06 -37.43
C ALA A 655 63.62 8.08 -37.94
N CYS A 656 63.19 9.17 -38.60
CA CYS A 656 61.84 9.32 -39.10
C CYS A 656 61.50 8.31 -40.22
N PHE A 657 62.42 8.06 -41.16
CA PHE A 657 62.23 7.03 -42.19
C PHE A 657 62.22 5.60 -41.62
N LYS A 658 63.02 5.34 -40.57
CA LYS A 658 63.12 4.02 -39.94
C LYS A 658 61.95 3.70 -39.02
N THR A 659 61.50 4.66 -38.20
CA THR A 659 60.44 4.42 -37.21
C THR A 659 59.04 4.71 -37.75
N GLY A 660 58.92 5.55 -38.78
CA GLY A 660 57.63 5.99 -39.30
C GLY A 660 56.83 6.83 -38.31
N GLU A 661 57.49 7.45 -37.33
CA GLU A 661 56.92 8.40 -36.39
C GLU A 661 57.23 9.85 -36.77
N LYS A 662 56.35 10.77 -36.42
CA LYS A 662 56.59 12.21 -36.58
C LYS A 662 57.75 12.65 -35.70
N LYS A 663 58.61 13.54 -36.20
CA LYS A 663 59.73 14.12 -35.46
C LYS A 663 59.71 15.65 -35.57
N GLU A 664 60.17 16.32 -34.54
CA GLU A 664 60.25 17.78 -34.49
C GLU A 664 61.61 18.16 -33.89
N ILE A 665 62.27 19.13 -34.52
CA ILE A 665 63.58 19.63 -34.10
C ILE A 665 63.61 21.14 -34.21
N GLU A 666 64.34 21.78 -33.30
CA GLU A 666 64.75 23.17 -33.45
C GLU A 666 66.20 23.17 -33.91
N ASN A 667 66.44 23.76 -35.06
CA ASN A 667 67.73 23.82 -35.70
C ASN A 667 67.98 25.23 -36.23
N THR A 668 69.23 25.56 -36.47
CA THR A 668 69.59 26.88 -36.98
C THR A 668 69.68 26.84 -38.50
N LEU A 669 69.15 27.87 -39.14
CA LEU A 669 69.53 28.19 -40.51
C LEU A 669 70.76 29.12 -40.49
N THR A 670 71.40 29.30 -41.64
CA THR A 670 72.58 30.16 -41.80
C THR A 670 72.28 31.58 -41.29
N GLN A 671 73.22 32.22 -40.57
CA GLN A 671 73.11 33.55 -39.90
C GLN A 671 72.36 33.63 -38.54
N GLY A 672 72.30 32.56 -37.74
CA GLY A 672 71.86 32.65 -36.34
C GLY A 672 70.33 32.77 -36.14
N ARG A 673 69.55 32.42 -37.16
CA ARG A 673 68.09 32.29 -37.06
C ARG A 673 67.72 30.90 -36.57
N TRP A 674 66.83 30.85 -35.59
CA TRP A 674 66.28 29.60 -35.09
C TRP A 674 65.03 29.23 -35.88
N VAL A 675 65.00 28.01 -36.43
CA VAL A 675 63.80 27.44 -37.04
C VAL A 675 63.38 26.17 -36.33
N ARG A 676 62.07 25.95 -36.27
CA ARG A 676 61.47 24.69 -35.84
C ARG A 676 61.03 23.91 -37.08
N SER A 677 61.61 22.73 -37.27
CA SER A 677 61.33 21.83 -38.39
C SER A 677 60.55 20.60 -37.93
N ARG A 678 59.38 20.34 -38.53
CA ARG A 678 58.51 19.19 -38.24
C ARG A 678 58.44 18.23 -39.43
N LEU A 679 58.76 16.96 -39.20
CA LEU A 679 58.85 15.90 -40.19
C LEU A 679 57.68 14.92 -40.01
N VAL A 680 56.96 14.62 -41.09
CA VAL A 680 55.78 13.74 -41.13
C VAL A 680 56.00 12.63 -42.16
N PRO A 681 56.10 11.36 -41.76
CA PRO A 681 56.31 10.24 -42.68
C PRO A 681 55.00 9.83 -43.38
N LEU A 682 55.08 9.57 -44.68
CA LEU A 682 53.99 9.01 -45.49
C LEU A 682 54.27 7.54 -45.78
N LYS A 683 53.30 6.68 -45.47
CA LYS A 683 53.41 5.22 -45.62
C LYS A 683 52.60 4.71 -46.81
N THR A 684 53.13 3.72 -47.51
CA THR A 684 52.43 2.95 -48.55
C THR A 684 52.78 1.49 -48.36
N ASN A 685 51.79 0.61 -48.13
CA ASN A 685 52.00 -0.80 -47.76
C ASN A 685 52.95 -0.98 -46.55
N ASP A 686 52.69 -0.25 -45.46
CA ASP A 686 53.47 -0.24 -44.20
C ASP A 686 54.95 0.20 -44.26
N GLU A 687 55.49 0.51 -45.43
CA GLU A 687 56.78 1.17 -45.57
C GLU A 687 56.65 2.69 -45.70
N VAL A 688 57.51 3.44 -45.02
CA VAL A 688 57.62 4.90 -45.20
C VAL A 688 58.26 5.17 -46.57
N THR A 689 57.48 5.70 -47.51
CA THR A 689 57.95 6.01 -48.87
C THR A 689 58.55 7.41 -48.97
N HIS A 690 57.95 8.37 -48.26
CA HIS A 690 58.32 9.79 -48.32
C HIS A 690 58.17 10.47 -46.97
N ILE A 691 58.78 11.65 -46.79
CA ILE A 691 58.58 12.51 -45.62
C ILE A 691 58.18 13.92 -46.09
N LEU A 692 57.17 14.48 -45.42
CA LEU A 692 56.75 15.88 -45.56
C LEU A 692 57.35 16.71 -44.41
N ILE A 693 58.03 17.82 -44.71
CA ILE A 693 58.72 18.67 -43.73
C ILE A 693 58.14 20.07 -43.73
N PHE A 694 57.86 20.63 -42.54
CA PHE A 694 57.42 22.02 -42.32
C PHE A 694 58.48 22.77 -41.52
N ALA A 695 58.92 23.97 -41.93
CA ALA A 695 59.91 24.76 -41.20
C ALA A 695 59.43 26.21 -40.87
N THR A 696 59.51 26.62 -39.59
CA THR A 696 58.97 27.89 -39.04
C THR A 696 60.01 28.68 -38.21
N ASP A 697 60.11 30.01 -38.31
CA ASP A 697 61.10 30.88 -37.60
C ASP A 697 60.69 31.21 -36.14
N ILE A 698 61.61 31.18 -35.16
CA ILE A 698 61.34 31.33 -33.70
C ILE A 698 62.28 32.28 -32.92
N THR A 699 63.03 33.16 -33.58
CA THR A 699 64.12 33.95 -32.96
C THR A 699 63.70 34.93 -31.83
N GLU A 700 62.61 35.69 -31.93
CA GLU A 700 62.26 36.73 -30.92
C GLU A 700 61.82 36.18 -29.56
N ARG A 701 61.27 34.97 -29.55
CA ARG A 701 60.70 34.34 -28.36
C ARG A 701 61.74 34.10 -27.26
N LYS A 702 62.98 33.76 -27.61
CA LYS A 702 64.02 33.36 -26.66
C LYS A 702 64.56 34.50 -25.78
N LYS A 703 64.44 35.77 -26.19
CA LYS A 703 64.97 36.92 -25.43
C LYS A 703 64.03 37.45 -24.34
N ALA A 704 62.73 37.17 -24.43
CA ALA A 704 61.73 37.70 -23.50
C ALA A 704 61.52 36.82 -22.25
N GLU A 705 61.85 35.52 -22.30
CA GLU A 705 61.60 34.56 -21.22
C GLU A 705 62.48 34.80 -19.97
N GLU A 706 63.65 35.43 -20.10
CA GLU A 706 64.65 35.53 -19.03
C GLU A 706 64.39 36.68 -18.02
N GLN A 707 63.78 37.79 -18.46
CA GLN A 707 63.48 38.94 -17.59
C GLN A 707 62.20 38.77 -16.75
N LEU A 708 61.28 37.90 -17.18
CA LEU A 708 59.99 37.68 -16.53
C LEU A 708 60.14 36.92 -15.18
N MET A 709 61.15 36.06 -15.07
CA MET A 709 61.28 35.09 -13.97
C MET A 709 61.56 35.72 -12.59
N GLN A 710 62.28 36.85 -12.50
CA GLN A 710 62.66 37.47 -11.22
C GLN A 710 61.55 38.32 -10.55
N SER A 711 60.57 38.77 -11.33
CA SER A 711 59.45 39.58 -10.83
C SER A 711 58.35 38.72 -10.20
N GLU A 712 58.20 37.46 -10.63
CA GLU A 712 57.12 36.56 -10.19
C GLU A 712 57.32 36.03 -8.76
N GLU A 713 58.55 35.78 -8.31
CA GLU A 713 58.81 35.17 -6.99
C GLU A 713 58.38 36.06 -5.81
N LYS A 714 58.57 37.39 -5.92
CA LYS A 714 58.20 38.34 -4.86
C LYS A 714 56.68 38.54 -4.73
N TYR A 715 55.96 38.48 -5.85
CA TYR A 715 54.50 38.65 -5.87
C TYR A 715 53.78 37.43 -5.29
N ARG A 716 54.31 36.23 -5.55
CA ARG A 716 53.75 34.94 -5.09
C ARG A 716 53.67 34.81 -3.55
N ALA A 717 54.70 35.28 -2.83
CA ALA A 717 54.79 35.14 -1.36
C ALA A 717 53.76 35.98 -0.55
N LEU A 718 53.30 37.12 -1.08
CA LEU A 718 52.33 38.00 -0.39
C LEU A 718 50.88 37.51 -0.55
N THR A 719 50.57 36.85 -1.67
CA THR A 719 49.22 36.38 -1.99
C THR A 719 48.88 35.03 -1.35
N GLU A 720 49.87 34.24 -0.93
CA GLU A 720 49.70 32.91 -0.34
C GLU A 720 49.25 32.91 1.14
N ASN A 721 49.32 34.04 1.87
CA ASN A 721 49.11 34.10 3.32
C ASN A 721 47.82 34.83 3.80
N ILE A 722 46.94 35.29 2.90
CA ILE A 722 45.72 36.04 3.25
C ILE A 722 44.51 35.08 3.32
N SER A 723 43.66 35.14 4.35
CA SER A 723 42.52 34.20 4.52
C SER A 723 41.30 34.49 3.64
N ASP A 724 41.08 35.75 3.25
CA ASP A 724 40.02 36.12 2.33
C ASP A 724 40.46 35.82 0.88
N ALA A 725 39.54 35.35 0.04
CA ALA A 725 39.82 35.15 -1.39
C ALA A 725 40.00 36.51 -2.07
N ILE A 726 40.98 36.63 -2.96
CA ILE A 726 41.23 37.85 -3.75
C ILE A 726 41.16 37.49 -5.24
N VAL A 727 40.34 38.22 -5.98
CA VAL A 727 40.16 38.06 -7.43
C VAL A 727 40.26 39.42 -8.09
N LEU A 728 41.02 39.51 -9.19
CA LEU A 728 41.04 40.69 -10.05
C LEU A 728 40.28 40.40 -11.34
N VAL A 729 39.52 41.40 -11.81
CA VAL A 729 38.83 41.33 -13.09
C VAL A 729 39.11 42.54 -13.98
N ASP A 730 39.17 42.31 -15.29
CA ASP A 730 39.37 43.37 -16.29
C ASP A 730 38.10 44.23 -16.52
N GLU A 731 38.19 45.22 -17.43
CA GLU A 731 37.08 46.08 -17.84
C GLU A 731 35.89 45.31 -18.46
N GLN A 732 36.12 44.08 -18.92
CA GLN A 732 35.08 43.17 -19.43
C GLN A 732 34.65 42.12 -18.39
N LEU A 733 35.06 42.32 -17.13
CA LEU A 733 34.71 41.49 -15.98
C LEU A 733 35.21 40.05 -16.08
N ARG A 734 36.32 39.83 -16.81
CA ARG A 734 37.00 38.55 -16.89
C ARG A 734 38.07 38.44 -15.82
N ILE A 735 38.20 37.27 -15.21
CA ILE A 735 39.16 37.00 -14.15
C ILE A 735 40.58 37.04 -14.73
N THR A 736 41.37 38.01 -14.25
CA THR A 736 42.77 38.23 -14.62
C THR A 736 43.74 37.79 -13.52
N PHE A 737 43.25 37.59 -12.30
CA PHE A 737 44.04 37.06 -11.20
C PHE A 737 43.15 36.33 -10.19
N HIS A 738 43.66 35.24 -9.63
CA HIS A 738 42.97 34.40 -8.66
C HIS A 738 43.97 33.94 -7.60
N SER A 739 43.73 34.31 -6.34
CA SER A 739 44.67 34.01 -5.26
C SER A 739 44.60 32.54 -4.80
N PRO A 740 45.65 32.00 -4.17
CA PRO A 740 45.63 30.65 -3.58
C PRO A 740 44.48 30.42 -2.58
N SER A 741 44.09 31.43 -1.82
CA SER A 741 42.93 31.36 -0.92
C SER A 741 41.60 31.39 -1.66
N ALA A 742 41.55 32.05 -2.83
CA ALA A 742 40.43 31.92 -3.74
C ALA A 742 40.34 30.50 -4.30
N GLU A 743 41.46 29.82 -4.58
CA GLU A 743 41.51 28.39 -4.97
C GLU A 743 41.04 27.48 -3.83
N GLN A 744 41.41 27.77 -2.57
CA GLN A 744 40.92 27.01 -1.41
C GLN A 744 39.41 27.17 -1.17
N ILE A 745 38.88 28.40 -1.29
CA ILE A 745 37.47 28.69 -1.02
C ILE A 745 36.57 28.28 -2.18
N SER A 746 36.98 28.53 -3.43
CA SER A 746 36.15 28.23 -4.62
C SER A 746 36.43 26.86 -5.23
N GLY A 747 37.55 26.23 -4.88
CA GLY A 747 38.02 24.96 -5.43
C GLY A 747 38.57 25.05 -6.85
N TYR A 748 38.42 26.20 -7.53
CA TYR A 748 38.93 26.41 -8.87
C TYR A 748 40.38 26.85 -8.86
N ARG A 749 41.19 26.26 -9.73
CA ARG A 749 42.55 26.76 -9.96
C ARG A 749 42.48 27.96 -10.90
N TYR A 750 43.45 28.86 -10.85
CA TYR A 750 43.50 29.99 -11.79
C TYR A 750 43.35 29.55 -13.26
N GLU A 751 43.96 28.42 -13.62
CA GLU A 751 43.89 27.78 -14.95
C GLU A 751 42.45 27.47 -15.40
N ASP A 752 41.55 27.17 -14.47
CA ASP A 752 40.15 26.82 -14.75
C ASP A 752 39.24 28.07 -14.93
N VAL A 753 39.69 29.22 -14.44
CA VAL A 753 38.89 30.46 -14.31
C VAL A 753 39.44 31.62 -15.12
N ALA A 754 40.70 31.55 -15.56
CA ALA A 754 41.39 32.60 -16.29
C ALA A 754 40.58 33.01 -17.53
N SER A 755 40.44 34.33 -17.73
CA SER A 755 39.72 34.94 -18.87
C SER A 755 38.22 34.60 -18.98
N ARG A 756 37.66 33.87 -18.02
CA ARG A 756 36.21 33.65 -17.91
C ARG A 756 35.57 34.81 -17.17
N SER A 757 34.32 35.09 -17.49
CA SER A 757 33.58 36.13 -16.78
C SER A 757 33.38 35.72 -15.33
N ILE A 758 33.50 36.66 -14.39
CA ILE A 758 33.18 36.43 -12.97
C ILE A 758 31.74 35.92 -12.80
N PHE A 759 30.84 36.28 -13.73
CA PHE A 759 29.44 35.84 -13.76
C PHE A 759 29.27 34.35 -14.03
N ASP A 760 30.22 33.69 -14.70
CA ASP A 760 30.15 32.24 -14.97
C ASP A 760 30.16 31.40 -13.68
N PHE A 761 30.66 31.99 -12.59
CA PHE A 761 30.80 31.36 -11.28
C PHE A 761 29.73 31.84 -10.30
N VAL A 762 28.94 32.85 -10.66
CA VAL A 762 27.77 33.26 -9.88
C VAL A 762 26.64 32.27 -10.14
N TYR A 763 25.93 31.90 -9.10
CA TYR A 763 24.79 31.01 -9.21
C TYR A 763 23.73 31.66 -10.14
N PRO A 764 23.15 30.95 -11.13
CA PRO A 764 22.38 31.57 -12.22
C PRO A 764 21.27 32.52 -11.78
N GLU A 765 20.60 32.22 -10.68
CA GLU A 765 19.48 32.99 -10.11
C GLU A 765 19.96 34.28 -9.43
N ASP A 766 21.24 34.35 -9.02
CA ASP A 766 21.85 35.54 -8.44
C ASP A 766 22.55 36.41 -9.49
N LEU A 767 22.53 36.02 -10.78
CA LEU A 767 23.18 36.77 -11.88
C LEU A 767 22.65 38.20 -12.01
N GLU A 768 21.35 38.42 -11.91
CA GLU A 768 20.76 39.76 -12.03
C GLU A 768 21.15 40.66 -10.84
N ILE A 769 21.21 40.08 -9.64
CA ILE A 769 21.68 40.77 -8.43
C ILE A 769 23.16 41.11 -8.56
N ALA A 770 23.97 40.18 -9.06
CA ALA A 770 25.39 40.38 -9.29
C ALA A 770 25.66 41.46 -10.36
N LYS A 771 24.89 41.48 -11.46
CA LYS A 771 24.97 42.54 -12.49
C LYS A 771 24.61 43.92 -11.94
N ALA A 772 23.56 44.00 -11.12
CA ALA A 772 23.16 45.25 -10.47
C ALA A 772 24.25 45.75 -9.51
N PHE A 773 24.83 44.86 -8.71
CA PHE A 773 25.96 45.14 -7.82
C PHE A 773 27.19 45.62 -8.58
N LEU A 774 27.58 44.94 -9.66
CA LEU A 774 28.70 45.34 -10.52
C LEU A 774 28.46 46.71 -11.18
N THR A 775 27.23 47.00 -11.59
CA THR A 775 26.86 48.33 -12.11
C THR A 775 27.05 49.42 -11.06
N GLN A 776 26.76 49.13 -9.79
CA GLN A 776 27.00 50.05 -8.67
C GLN A 776 28.50 50.27 -8.44
N VAL A 777 29.30 49.20 -8.45
CA VAL A 777 30.77 49.25 -8.29
C VAL A 777 31.43 50.05 -9.42
N LEU A 778 30.97 49.88 -10.65
CA LEU A 778 31.47 50.64 -11.81
C LEU A 778 31.18 52.15 -11.69
N ARG A 779 30.06 52.54 -11.07
CA ARG A 779 29.67 53.94 -10.88
C ARG A 779 30.34 54.63 -9.69
N ALA A 780 30.97 53.87 -8.79
CA ALA A 780 31.65 54.38 -7.59
C ALA A 780 33.15 54.02 -7.61
N PRO A 781 33.97 54.65 -8.47
CA PRO A 781 35.41 54.38 -8.54
C PRO A 781 36.09 54.71 -7.20
N ASN A 782 37.02 53.85 -6.79
CA ASN A 782 37.74 53.93 -5.50
C ASN A 782 36.88 53.77 -4.23
N GLU A 783 35.61 53.38 -4.31
CA GLU A 783 34.77 53.08 -3.14
C GLU A 783 34.50 51.56 -3.00
N PRO A 784 34.67 50.97 -1.80
CA PRO A 784 34.35 49.57 -1.57
C PRO A 784 32.84 49.37 -1.42
N ILE A 785 32.26 48.45 -2.20
CA ILE A 785 30.84 48.08 -2.10
C ILE A 785 30.74 46.61 -1.69
N ASN A 786 29.87 46.32 -0.73
CA ASN A 786 29.66 44.97 -0.18
C ASN A 786 28.37 44.34 -0.71
N ASN A 787 28.40 43.03 -0.94
CA ASN A 787 27.19 42.26 -1.22
C ASN A 787 27.34 40.79 -0.81
N GLN A 788 26.22 40.08 -0.71
CA GLN A 788 26.15 38.65 -0.47
C GLN A 788 25.42 37.97 -1.63
N PHE A 789 26.01 36.93 -2.19
CA PHE A 789 25.40 36.15 -3.26
C PHE A 789 26.01 34.75 -3.30
N ARG A 790 25.36 33.85 -4.02
CA ARG A 790 25.79 32.47 -4.17
C ARG A 790 26.75 32.34 -5.33
N VAL A 791 27.84 31.61 -5.12
CA VAL A 791 28.78 31.22 -6.17
C VAL A 791 28.90 29.71 -6.23
N ILE A 792 29.27 29.20 -7.39
CA ILE A 792 29.45 27.79 -7.66
C ILE A 792 30.88 27.42 -7.30
N HIS A 793 31.07 26.37 -6.51
CA HIS A 793 32.36 25.78 -6.19
C HIS A 793 32.75 24.73 -7.25
N LYS A 794 34.03 24.44 -7.47
CA LYS A 794 34.51 23.48 -8.49
C LYS A 794 33.90 22.08 -8.40
N SER A 795 33.57 21.64 -7.19
CA SER A 795 32.86 20.37 -6.97
C SER A 795 31.38 20.37 -7.40
N GLY A 796 30.87 21.51 -7.88
CA GLY A 796 29.45 21.72 -8.18
C GLY A 796 28.61 22.16 -6.98
N LYS A 797 29.20 22.31 -5.78
CA LYS A 797 28.49 22.78 -4.58
C LYS A 797 28.24 24.28 -4.68
N ILE A 798 27.07 24.75 -4.23
CA ILE A 798 26.77 26.17 -4.09
C ILE A 798 27.31 26.64 -2.74
N ILE A 799 28.08 27.72 -2.73
CA ILE A 799 28.59 28.37 -1.52
C ILE A 799 28.06 29.80 -1.44
N TRP A 800 27.68 30.22 -0.23
CA TRP A 800 27.32 31.61 0.03
C TRP A 800 28.59 32.39 0.29
N VAL A 801 28.81 33.45 -0.48
CA VAL A 801 29.93 34.35 -0.28
C VAL A 801 29.46 35.74 0.14
N GLU A 802 30.19 36.31 1.08
CA GLU A 802 30.12 37.72 1.43
C GLU A 802 31.38 38.38 0.89
N GLY A 803 31.22 39.39 0.03
CA GLY A 803 32.36 40.01 -0.65
C GLY A 803 32.27 41.51 -0.82
N THR A 804 33.44 42.13 -0.94
CA THR A 804 33.67 43.54 -1.19
C THR A 804 34.32 43.71 -2.55
N ALA A 805 33.80 44.61 -3.38
CA ALA A 805 34.40 44.95 -4.67
C ALA A 805 34.84 46.44 -4.68
N LEU A 806 36.03 46.69 -5.25
CA LEU A 806 36.64 48.00 -5.38
C LEU A 806 37.07 48.24 -6.83
N ASN A 807 36.50 49.26 -7.47
CA ASN A 807 36.83 49.61 -8.85
C ASN A 807 38.10 50.48 -8.92
N LEU A 808 39.17 49.93 -9.50
CA LEU A 808 40.45 50.63 -9.75
C LEU A 808 40.81 50.66 -11.25
N LEU A 809 39.81 50.64 -12.15
CA LEU A 809 40.03 50.67 -13.60
C LEU A 809 40.80 51.93 -14.06
N ASP A 810 40.59 53.07 -13.40
CA ASP A 810 41.28 54.34 -13.71
C ASP A 810 42.75 54.39 -13.22
N ASN A 811 43.17 53.43 -12.40
CA ASN A 811 44.55 53.37 -11.92
C ASN A 811 45.46 52.83 -13.03
N LYS A 812 46.37 53.67 -13.53
CA LYS A 812 47.27 53.37 -14.67
C LYS A 812 48.08 52.08 -14.53
N ASN A 813 48.33 51.61 -13.30
CA ASN A 813 49.14 50.43 -13.02
C ASN A 813 48.32 49.15 -12.76
N ILE A 814 47.05 49.27 -12.34
CA ILE A 814 46.24 48.12 -11.91
C ILE A 814 45.16 47.79 -12.95
N ARG A 815 44.46 48.81 -13.48
CA ARG A 815 43.39 48.69 -14.50
C ARG A 815 42.47 47.47 -14.30
N SER A 816 42.04 47.23 -13.07
CA SER A 816 41.22 46.07 -12.69
C SER A 816 40.28 46.42 -11.54
N ILE A 817 39.21 45.65 -11.39
CA ILE A 817 38.35 45.68 -10.21
C ILE A 817 38.85 44.60 -9.25
N ILE A 818 39.07 44.96 -7.99
CA ILE A 818 39.48 44.04 -6.93
C ILE A 818 38.24 43.51 -6.22
N ILE A 819 38.08 42.19 -6.14
CA ILE A 819 36.99 41.53 -5.43
C ILE A 819 37.58 40.66 -4.32
N ASN A 820 37.19 40.94 -3.08
CA ASN A 820 37.54 40.14 -1.91
C ASN A 820 36.29 39.41 -1.42
N TYR A 821 36.38 38.12 -1.05
CA TYR A 821 35.21 37.41 -0.52
C TYR A 821 35.56 36.29 0.48
N ARG A 822 34.58 35.94 1.32
CA ARG A 822 34.66 34.86 2.33
C ARG A 822 33.41 33.97 2.30
N ASP A 823 33.56 32.72 2.73
CA ASP A 823 32.46 31.74 2.81
C ASP A 823 31.62 31.92 4.10
N ILE A 824 30.31 32.12 3.95
CA ILE A 824 29.32 32.24 5.04
C ILE A 824 28.27 31.11 5.03
N THR A 825 28.52 30.03 4.29
CA THR A 825 27.56 28.93 4.05
C THR A 825 27.03 28.30 5.35
N ASN A 826 27.90 28.04 6.33
CA ASN A 826 27.48 27.43 7.60
C ASN A 826 26.51 28.31 8.40
N ARG A 827 26.69 29.65 8.36
CA ARG A 827 25.78 30.60 9.02
C ARG A 827 24.39 30.54 8.37
N LYS A 828 24.33 30.49 7.04
CA LYS A 828 23.07 30.41 6.28
C LYS A 828 22.32 29.09 6.47
N ILE A 829 23.02 27.96 6.57
CA ILE A 829 22.41 26.66 6.83
C ILE A 829 21.70 26.63 8.20
N LEU A 830 22.29 27.24 9.24
CA LEU A 830 21.67 27.29 10.58
C LEU A 830 20.41 28.16 10.60
N GLU A 831 20.42 29.30 9.90
CA GLU A 831 19.24 30.16 9.73
C GLU A 831 18.11 29.43 8.99
N GLU A 832 18.43 28.73 7.90
CA GLU A 832 17.46 27.92 7.13
C GLU A 832 16.90 26.75 7.94
N GLN A 833 17.74 26.03 8.70
CA GLN A 833 17.29 24.93 9.56
C GLN A 833 16.32 25.42 10.65
N GLN A 834 16.59 26.59 11.24
CA GLN A 834 15.70 27.19 12.24
C GLN A 834 14.36 27.60 11.61
N ALA A 835 14.37 28.23 10.44
CA ALA A 835 13.15 28.60 9.70
C ALA A 835 12.35 27.36 9.27
N TYR A 836 13.04 26.31 8.81
CA TYR A 836 12.44 25.03 8.42
C TYR A 836 11.77 24.32 9.60
N MET A 837 12.41 24.27 10.78
CA MET A 837 11.80 23.74 12.00
C MET A 837 10.54 24.51 12.41
N VAL A 838 10.58 25.84 12.35
CA VAL A 838 9.40 26.70 12.63
C VAL A 838 8.28 26.42 11.62
N SER A 839 8.62 26.21 10.35
CA SER A 839 7.64 25.85 9.32
C SER A 839 6.98 24.51 9.61
N ILE A 840 7.76 23.44 9.87
CA ILE A 840 7.22 22.09 10.17
C ILE A 840 6.26 22.14 11.35
N VAL A 841 6.65 22.82 12.43
CA VAL A 841 5.83 22.95 13.64
C VAL A 841 4.54 23.72 13.36
N ASN A 842 4.58 24.76 12.51
CA ASN A 842 3.40 25.55 12.17
C ASN A 842 2.50 24.92 11.09
N THR A 843 3.02 24.05 10.23
CA THR A 843 2.21 23.31 9.25
C THR A 843 1.53 22.09 9.83
N SER A 844 1.96 21.59 11.01
CA SER A 844 1.32 20.46 11.67
C SER A 844 -0.14 20.77 12.04
N ASP A 845 -1.03 19.83 11.75
CA ASP A 845 -2.42 19.86 12.21
C ASP A 845 -2.57 19.42 13.67
N ASP A 846 -1.57 18.71 14.21
CA ASP A 846 -1.51 18.41 15.63
C ASP A 846 -1.16 19.69 16.42
N ALA A 847 -1.77 19.82 17.59
CA ALA A 847 -1.45 20.91 18.51
C ALA A 847 -0.13 20.60 19.23
N ILE A 848 0.89 21.41 18.96
CA ILE A 848 2.22 21.31 19.57
C ILE A 848 2.39 22.50 20.52
N ILE A 849 2.55 22.18 21.80
CA ILE A 849 2.56 23.13 22.90
C ILE A 849 3.77 22.82 23.77
N SER A 850 4.57 23.81 24.15
CA SER A 850 5.55 23.64 25.22
C SER A 850 5.15 24.41 26.47
N GLU A 851 5.54 23.88 27.62
CA GLU A 851 5.26 24.49 28.92
C GLU A 851 6.45 24.37 29.88
N SER A 852 6.48 25.24 30.89
CA SER A 852 7.41 25.14 32.01
C SER A 852 7.02 24.02 32.97
N LEU A 853 7.89 23.68 33.93
CA LEU A 853 7.60 22.68 34.96
C LEU A 853 6.48 23.11 35.92
N GLU A 854 6.11 24.39 35.92
CA GLU A 854 4.98 24.97 36.66
C GLU A 854 3.67 24.96 35.84
N GLY A 855 3.67 24.37 34.64
CA GLY A 855 2.50 24.29 33.76
C GLY A 855 2.14 25.61 33.05
N THR A 856 3.12 26.50 32.88
CA THR A 856 2.96 27.76 32.13
C THR A 856 3.31 27.55 30.67
N ILE A 857 2.41 27.91 29.74
CA ILE A 857 2.61 27.74 28.30
C ILE A 857 3.74 28.66 27.81
N ILE A 858 4.76 28.08 27.17
CA ILE A 858 5.94 28.75 26.61
C ILE A 858 5.81 28.92 25.09
N SER A 859 5.26 27.93 24.39
CA SER A 859 5.05 28.00 22.94
C SER A 859 3.72 27.39 22.52
N TRP A 860 3.21 27.89 21.38
CA TRP A 860 1.90 27.55 20.84
C TRP A 860 1.94 27.59 19.32
N ASN A 861 1.85 26.42 18.67
CA ASN A 861 1.90 26.34 17.20
C ASN A 861 0.53 26.68 16.55
N LYS A 862 0.51 26.83 15.23
CA LYS A 862 -0.73 27.06 14.47
C LYS A 862 -1.74 25.90 14.53
N GLY A 863 -1.27 24.66 14.67
CA GLY A 863 -2.17 23.51 14.93
C GLY A 863 -2.97 23.67 16.22
N ALA A 864 -2.34 24.16 17.30
CA ALA A 864 -3.00 24.43 18.57
C ALA A 864 -4.02 25.57 18.47
N GLU A 865 -3.76 26.61 17.68
CA GLU A 865 -4.76 27.66 17.41
C GLU A 865 -6.00 27.11 16.71
N ARG A 866 -5.82 26.25 15.69
CA ARG A 866 -6.93 25.65 14.93
C ARG A 866 -7.73 24.66 15.79
N LEU A 867 -7.04 23.77 16.50
CA LEU A 867 -7.69 22.71 17.29
C LEU A 867 -8.41 23.27 18.53
N LEU A 868 -7.78 24.18 19.26
CA LEU A 868 -8.26 24.62 20.58
C LEU A 868 -8.97 25.98 20.53
N GLY A 869 -8.84 26.74 19.44
CA GLY A 869 -9.52 28.01 19.20
C GLY A 869 -8.91 29.21 19.94
N TYR A 870 -7.72 29.07 20.52
CA TYR A 870 -7.00 30.15 21.20
C TYR A 870 -5.83 30.65 20.35
N ALA A 871 -5.68 31.96 20.20
CA ALA A 871 -4.54 32.57 19.51
C ALA A 871 -3.27 32.54 20.38
N ALA A 872 -2.10 32.28 19.78
CA ALA A 872 -0.83 32.13 20.50
C ALA A 872 -0.48 33.32 21.40
N GLN A 873 -0.74 34.55 20.93
CA GLN A 873 -0.48 35.79 21.68
C GLN A 873 -1.31 35.90 22.97
N ASP A 874 -2.46 35.24 23.03
CA ASP A 874 -3.38 35.28 24.17
C ASP A 874 -3.19 34.08 25.10
N THR A 875 -2.39 33.07 24.71
CA THR A 875 -2.15 31.83 25.47
C THR A 875 -0.75 31.68 26.01
N ILE A 876 0.27 32.19 25.33
CA ILE A 876 1.65 32.14 25.83
C ILE A 876 1.73 32.94 27.13
N GLY A 877 2.25 32.31 28.19
CA GLY A 877 2.29 32.85 29.56
C GLY A 877 1.11 32.46 30.44
N ASN A 878 0.05 31.83 29.91
CA ASN A 878 -1.07 31.32 30.69
C ASN A 878 -0.86 29.86 31.14
N SER A 879 -1.66 29.39 32.09
CA SER A 879 -1.60 28.01 32.59
C SER A 879 -2.30 27.03 31.64
N ILE A 880 -1.67 25.89 31.36
CA ILE A 880 -2.22 24.81 30.52
C ILE A 880 -3.56 24.25 31.06
N ALA A 881 -3.81 24.40 32.37
CA ALA A 881 -5.02 23.91 33.04
C ALA A 881 -6.31 24.52 32.48
N MET A 882 -6.25 25.64 31.75
CA MET A 882 -7.40 26.22 31.06
C MET A 882 -8.05 25.25 30.05
N LEU A 883 -7.25 24.37 29.45
CA LEU A 883 -7.66 23.39 28.45
C LEU A 883 -8.24 22.11 29.07
N ILE A 884 -8.16 21.95 30.38
CA ILE A 884 -8.53 20.71 31.07
C ILE A 884 -9.93 20.88 31.69
N PRO A 885 -10.88 19.97 31.40
CA PRO A 885 -12.19 19.96 32.06
C PRO A 885 -12.06 19.85 33.58
N ASP A 886 -13.00 20.42 34.34
CA ASP A 886 -12.87 20.53 35.80
C ASP A 886 -12.71 19.18 36.52
N PHE A 887 -13.33 18.13 35.99
CA PHE A 887 -13.24 16.77 36.53
C PHE A 887 -11.91 16.06 36.22
N LEU A 888 -11.07 16.61 35.34
CA LEU A 888 -9.76 16.05 34.94
C LEU A 888 -8.55 16.87 35.42
N LYS A 889 -8.75 17.94 36.18
CA LYS A 889 -7.64 18.84 36.60
C LYS A 889 -6.53 18.15 37.39
N GLY A 890 -6.81 17.03 38.07
CA GLY A 890 -5.81 16.24 38.80
C GLY A 890 -4.79 15.53 37.89
N GLU A 891 -5.15 15.27 36.64
CA GLU A 891 -4.34 14.57 35.64
C GLU A 891 -3.02 15.31 35.36
N GLU A 892 -3.06 16.63 35.27
CA GLU A 892 -1.91 17.46 34.88
C GLU A 892 -0.77 17.41 35.89
N LEU A 893 -1.10 17.34 37.18
CA LEU A 893 -0.12 17.19 38.26
C LEU A 893 0.58 15.84 38.20
N GLU A 894 -0.12 14.77 37.84
CA GLU A 894 0.48 13.44 37.68
C GLU A 894 1.41 13.40 36.46
N ILE A 895 0.98 14.00 35.35
CA ILE A 895 1.76 14.13 34.12
C ILE A 895 3.07 14.88 34.40
N LEU A 896 3.02 16.08 34.98
CA LEU A 896 4.22 16.89 35.26
C LEU A 896 5.19 16.17 36.20
N ASN A 897 4.69 15.46 37.21
CA ASN A 897 5.51 14.66 38.11
C ASN A 897 6.25 13.51 37.40
N GLN A 898 5.65 12.89 36.38
CA GLN A 898 6.33 11.89 35.55
C GLN A 898 7.39 12.52 34.66
N ILE A 899 7.10 13.69 34.05
CA ILE A 899 8.06 14.41 33.22
C ILE A 899 9.28 14.88 34.02
N GLN A 900 9.10 15.37 35.24
CA GLN A 900 10.21 15.76 36.13
C GLN A 900 11.14 14.59 36.48
N LYS A 901 10.63 13.36 36.49
CA LYS A 901 11.42 12.13 36.68
C LYS A 901 12.13 11.68 35.40
N GLY A 902 11.95 12.39 34.29
CA GLY A 902 12.56 12.11 32.98
C GLY A 902 11.81 11.09 32.13
N SER A 903 10.59 10.70 32.51
CA SER A 903 9.74 9.82 31.72
C SER A 903 9.01 10.59 30.62
N SER A 904 8.77 9.94 29.48
CA SER A 904 7.83 10.41 28.46
C SER A 904 6.52 9.65 28.57
N ILE A 905 5.43 10.27 28.10
CA ILE A 905 4.09 9.68 28.05
C ILE A 905 3.68 9.62 26.58
N ASP A 906 3.35 8.43 26.09
CA ASP A 906 2.95 8.21 24.70
C ASP A 906 1.47 7.87 24.60
N HIS A 907 0.76 8.50 23.66
CA HIS A 907 -0.63 8.17 23.28
C HIS A 907 -1.64 8.09 24.44
N TYR A 908 -1.55 9.02 25.38
CA TYR A 908 -2.50 9.10 26.49
C TYR A 908 -3.83 9.71 26.00
N GLU A 909 -4.86 8.86 25.84
CA GLU A 909 -6.20 9.31 25.46
C GLU A 909 -6.91 9.98 26.64
N THR A 910 -7.32 11.24 26.45
CA THR A 910 -8.01 12.06 27.45
C THR A 910 -8.92 13.08 26.77
N GLN A 911 -9.51 14.01 27.53
CA GLN A 911 -10.40 15.04 27.04
C GLN A 911 -9.87 16.45 27.29
N ARG A 912 -10.11 17.35 26.34
CA ARG A 912 -9.73 18.77 26.46
C ARG A 912 -10.88 19.67 26.07
N ARG A 913 -10.88 20.87 26.63
CA ARG A 913 -11.91 21.90 26.45
C ARG A 913 -11.39 23.00 25.54
N LYS A 914 -12.09 23.22 24.42
CA LYS A 914 -11.85 24.31 23.47
C LYS A 914 -12.31 25.67 24.03
N LYS A 915 -11.92 26.77 23.38
CA LYS A 915 -12.37 28.13 23.72
C LYS A 915 -13.89 28.33 23.70
N ASN A 916 -14.59 27.63 22.81
CA ASN A 916 -16.06 27.65 22.68
C ASN A 916 -16.79 26.82 23.76
N GLY A 917 -16.06 26.11 24.65
CA GLY A 917 -16.62 25.25 25.69
C GLY A 917 -16.84 23.79 25.28
N GLU A 918 -16.63 23.44 24.02
CA GLU A 918 -16.74 22.07 23.50
C GLU A 918 -15.66 21.16 24.10
N ILE A 919 -16.04 19.94 24.47
CA ILE A 919 -15.14 18.89 24.94
C ILE A 919 -14.79 17.99 23.76
N ILE A 920 -13.50 17.84 23.50
CA ILE A 920 -12.97 16.94 22.47
C ILE A 920 -12.15 15.81 23.10
N TYR A 921 -12.13 14.67 22.42
CA TYR A 921 -11.21 13.58 22.75
C TYR A 921 -9.88 13.81 22.06
N VAL A 922 -8.80 13.72 22.84
CA VAL A 922 -7.46 13.92 22.33
C VAL A 922 -6.52 12.81 22.79
N SER A 923 -5.56 12.47 21.93
CA SER A 923 -4.40 11.65 22.29
C SER A 923 -3.21 12.57 22.57
N LEU A 924 -2.63 12.47 23.76
CA LEU A 924 -1.48 13.27 24.18
C LEU A 924 -0.18 12.47 24.14
N THR A 925 0.85 13.08 23.56
CA THR A 925 2.23 12.62 23.67
C THR A 925 3.06 13.72 24.35
N ILE A 926 3.74 13.39 25.45
CA ILE A 926 4.37 14.37 26.33
C ILE A 926 5.83 13.97 26.57
N SER A 927 6.76 14.89 26.27
CA SER A 927 8.20 14.66 26.34
C SER A 927 8.91 15.74 27.16
N PRO A 928 9.94 15.40 27.96
CA PRO A 928 10.73 16.37 28.71
C PRO A 928 11.60 17.22 27.77
N ILE A 929 11.59 18.54 27.97
CA ILE A 929 12.50 19.49 27.30
C ILE A 929 13.73 19.69 28.18
N LYS A 930 14.93 19.58 27.60
CA LYS A 930 16.21 19.71 28.30
C LYS A 930 17.00 20.91 27.79
N ASP A 931 17.78 21.53 28.67
CA ASP A 931 18.75 22.56 28.30
C ASP A 931 20.09 21.97 27.80
N ALA A 932 21.04 22.84 27.44
CA ALA A 932 22.37 22.44 26.95
C ALA A 932 23.21 21.66 27.99
N THR A 933 22.85 21.71 29.27
CA THR A 933 23.51 20.95 30.34
C THR A 933 22.84 19.60 30.61
N GLY A 934 21.70 19.34 29.96
CA GLY A 934 20.91 18.12 30.11
C GLY A 934 19.86 18.18 31.23
N GLN A 935 19.67 19.34 31.87
CA GLN A 935 18.67 19.54 32.91
C GLN A 935 17.28 19.70 32.28
N ILE A 936 16.25 19.07 32.87
CA ILE A 936 14.86 19.21 32.40
C ILE A 936 14.33 20.59 32.81
N ILE A 937 13.86 21.36 31.84
CA ILE A 937 13.39 22.74 32.02
C ILE A 937 11.88 22.92 31.70
N GLY A 938 11.24 21.88 31.18
CA GLY A 938 9.82 21.94 30.80
C GLY A 938 9.33 20.66 30.12
N ALA A 939 8.15 20.74 29.52
CA ALA A 939 7.52 19.65 28.77
C ALA A 939 7.08 20.13 27.38
N SER A 940 7.18 19.25 26.39
CA SER A 940 6.57 19.40 25.06
C SER A 940 5.38 18.44 24.98
N LYS A 941 4.19 18.98 24.69
CA LYS A 941 2.94 18.23 24.49
C LYS A 941 2.55 18.29 23.02
N ILE A 942 2.29 17.13 22.44
CA ILE A 942 1.65 16.97 21.15
C ILE A 942 0.25 16.43 21.42
N MET A 943 -0.76 17.09 20.88
CA MET A 943 -2.16 16.79 21.09
C MET A 943 -2.84 16.58 19.74
N ARG A 944 -3.36 15.37 19.55
CA ARG A 944 -4.08 14.96 18.33
C ARG A 944 -5.55 14.77 18.64
N ASP A 945 -6.44 15.31 17.81
CA ASP A 945 -7.89 15.05 17.89
C ASP A 945 -8.19 13.61 17.48
N ILE A 946 -8.94 12.89 18.32
CA ILE A 946 -9.40 11.51 18.06
C ILE A 946 -10.93 11.39 18.14
N SER A 947 -11.65 12.51 18.12
CA SER A 947 -13.10 12.54 18.30
C SER A 947 -13.85 11.80 17.19
N GLU A 948 -13.42 11.94 15.92
CA GLU A 948 -14.01 11.17 14.81
C GLU A 948 -13.78 9.66 14.96
N ARG A 949 -12.57 9.26 15.36
CA ARG A 949 -12.24 7.85 15.58
C ARG A 949 -13.14 7.23 16.66
N LYS A 950 -13.37 7.92 17.78
CA LYS A 950 -14.25 7.43 18.84
C LYS A 950 -15.70 7.28 18.36
N LYS A 951 -16.19 8.23 17.56
CA LYS A 951 -17.53 8.15 16.97
C LYS A 951 -17.69 6.93 16.06
N PHE A 952 -16.69 6.64 15.22
CA PHE A 952 -16.70 5.45 14.38
C PHE A 952 -16.62 4.14 15.18
N GLU A 953 -15.85 4.10 16.26
CA GLU A 953 -15.79 2.94 17.16
C GLU A 953 -17.18 2.64 17.76
N ASP A 954 -17.91 3.66 18.20
CA ASP A 954 -19.28 3.53 18.75
C ASP A 954 -20.31 3.08 17.68
N ASP A 955 -20.27 3.69 16.49
CA ASP A 955 -21.15 3.31 15.37
C ASP A 955 -20.95 1.84 14.95
N LEU A 956 -19.70 1.37 14.96
CA LEU A 956 -19.35 0.00 14.58
C LEU A 956 -19.80 -1.04 15.62
N ILE A 957 -19.82 -0.68 16.90
CA ILE A 957 -20.40 -1.52 17.97
C ILE A 957 -21.92 -1.65 17.75
N HIS A 958 -22.61 -0.53 17.51
CA HIS A 958 -24.05 -0.52 17.28
C HIS A 958 -24.46 -1.39 16.07
N TYR A 959 -23.76 -1.24 14.94
CA TYR A 959 -24.06 -2.03 13.72
C TYR A 959 -23.78 -3.53 13.91
N ASN A 960 -22.76 -3.90 14.70
CA ASN A 960 -22.49 -5.29 15.03
C ASN A 960 -23.60 -5.94 15.87
N GLU A 961 -24.20 -5.20 16.80
CA GLU A 961 -25.33 -5.68 17.60
C GLU A 961 -26.57 -5.91 16.72
N GLU A 962 -26.85 -5.00 15.78
CA GLU A 962 -27.96 -5.14 14.83
C GLU A 962 -27.77 -6.33 13.87
N LEU A 963 -26.55 -6.52 13.35
CA LEU A 963 -26.19 -7.67 12.52
C LEU A 963 -26.31 -9.00 13.29
N LYS A 964 -25.88 -9.05 14.55
CA LYS A 964 -26.02 -10.27 15.37
C LYS A 964 -27.48 -10.64 15.57
N LYS A 965 -28.35 -9.65 15.81
CA LYS A 965 -29.79 -9.87 15.98
C LYS A 965 -30.41 -10.44 14.70
N THR A 966 -30.22 -9.77 13.57
CA THR A 966 -30.77 -10.20 12.27
C THR A 966 -30.27 -11.58 11.82
N ASN A 967 -29.00 -11.89 12.06
CA ASN A 967 -28.44 -13.19 11.71
C ASN A 967 -29.05 -14.33 12.56
N SER A 968 -29.31 -14.07 13.85
CA SER A 968 -29.98 -15.05 14.73
C SER A 968 -31.44 -15.32 14.34
N GLU A 969 -32.15 -14.30 13.84
CA GLU A 969 -33.51 -14.43 13.32
C GLU A 969 -33.53 -15.25 12.02
N LEU A 970 -32.56 -15.02 11.13
CA LEU A 970 -32.41 -15.78 9.88
C LEU A 970 -32.09 -17.26 10.13
N ASP A 971 -31.16 -17.57 11.04
CA ASP A 971 -30.82 -18.96 11.36
C ASP A 971 -32.02 -19.73 11.93
N ARG A 972 -32.85 -19.08 12.78
CA ARG A 972 -34.11 -19.66 13.29
C ARG A 972 -35.11 -19.92 12.16
N PHE A 973 -35.23 -19.00 11.20
CA PHE A 973 -36.08 -19.17 10.03
C PHE A 973 -35.66 -20.38 9.18
N VAL A 974 -34.36 -20.50 8.86
CA VAL A 974 -33.84 -21.60 8.02
C VAL A 974 -34.09 -22.96 8.68
N TYR A 975 -33.89 -23.05 10.01
CA TYR A 975 -34.11 -24.28 10.75
C TYR A 975 -35.59 -24.70 10.76
N SER A 976 -36.49 -23.81 11.18
CA SER A 976 -37.94 -24.10 11.25
C SER A 976 -38.55 -24.37 9.87
N ALA A 977 -38.17 -23.61 8.85
CA ALA A 977 -38.65 -23.85 7.47
C ALA A 977 -38.20 -25.22 6.94
N SER A 978 -36.96 -25.62 7.23
CA SER A 978 -36.47 -26.95 6.84
C SER A 978 -37.24 -28.08 7.52
N HIS A 979 -37.59 -27.92 8.80
CA HIS A 979 -38.35 -28.92 9.54
C HIS A 979 -39.77 -29.07 8.98
N ASP A 980 -40.46 -27.95 8.80
CA ASP A 980 -41.87 -27.93 8.37
C ASP A 980 -42.07 -28.31 6.90
N LEU A 981 -41.04 -28.16 6.04
CA LEU A 981 -41.03 -28.76 4.70
C LEU A 981 -40.83 -30.28 4.74
N ARG A 982 -39.89 -30.78 5.56
CA ARG A 982 -39.53 -32.21 5.59
C ARG A 982 -40.62 -33.10 6.18
N ALA A 983 -41.38 -32.63 7.15
CA ALA A 983 -42.39 -33.43 7.84
C ALA A 983 -43.49 -33.97 6.90
N PRO A 984 -44.22 -33.15 6.11
CA PRO A 984 -45.19 -33.65 5.15
C PRO A 984 -44.54 -34.47 4.02
N LEU A 985 -43.34 -34.11 3.55
CA LEU A 985 -42.60 -34.88 2.55
C LEU A 985 -42.30 -36.32 3.00
N LYS A 986 -41.82 -36.50 4.24
CA LYS A 986 -41.59 -37.83 4.83
C LYS A 986 -42.87 -38.62 4.98
N SER A 987 -43.96 -37.97 5.41
CA SER A 987 -45.27 -38.60 5.51
C SER A 987 -45.77 -39.10 4.15
N MET A 988 -45.57 -38.31 3.09
CA MET A 988 -45.96 -38.70 1.74
C MET A 988 -45.14 -39.87 1.21
N LEU A 989 -43.81 -39.82 1.37
CA LEU A 989 -42.93 -40.91 0.95
C LEU A 989 -43.27 -42.22 1.67
N GLY A 990 -43.54 -42.17 2.98
CA GLY A 990 -43.96 -43.34 3.74
C GLY A 990 -45.28 -43.94 3.25
N LEU A 991 -46.30 -43.11 2.99
CA LEU A 991 -47.58 -43.57 2.45
C LEU A 991 -47.44 -44.14 1.03
N ILE A 992 -46.58 -43.56 0.18
CA ILE A 992 -46.27 -44.08 -1.16
C ILE A 992 -45.56 -45.43 -1.07
N ASP A 993 -44.55 -45.58 -0.22
CA ASP A 993 -43.80 -46.83 -0.04
C ASP A 993 -44.70 -47.96 0.47
N ILE A 994 -45.56 -47.69 1.47
CA ILE A 994 -46.52 -48.67 1.99
C ILE A 994 -47.51 -49.08 0.89
N THR A 995 -48.02 -48.11 0.13
CA THR A 995 -48.98 -48.37 -0.97
C THR A 995 -48.33 -49.15 -2.10
N LYS A 996 -47.07 -48.88 -2.43
CA LYS A 996 -46.31 -49.57 -3.48
C LYS A 996 -46.03 -51.03 -3.10
N ASN A 997 -45.54 -51.27 -1.88
CA ASN A 997 -45.20 -52.63 -1.43
C ASN A 997 -46.44 -53.54 -1.40
N GLU A 998 -47.59 -53.03 -0.97
CA GLU A 998 -48.83 -53.82 -0.94
C GLU A 998 -49.39 -54.11 -2.35
N LEU A 999 -49.25 -53.19 -3.31
CA LEU A 999 -49.61 -53.42 -4.71
C LEU A 999 -48.70 -54.45 -5.40
N GLU A 1000 -47.46 -54.62 -4.92
CA GLU A 1000 -46.53 -55.64 -5.42
C GLU A 1000 -46.78 -57.03 -4.78
N GLU A 1001 -47.31 -57.08 -3.55
CA GLU A 1001 -47.53 -58.33 -2.80
C GLU A 1001 -48.94 -58.94 -2.97
N SER A 1002 -49.98 -58.17 -3.34
CA SER A 1002 -51.33 -58.72 -3.54
C SER A 1002 -52.07 -58.14 -4.76
N ALA A 1003 -52.77 -59.00 -5.50
CA ALA A 1003 -53.62 -58.60 -6.63
C ALA A 1003 -55.03 -58.12 -6.22
N ASP A 1004 -55.37 -58.20 -4.93
CA ASP A 1004 -56.68 -57.88 -4.38
C ASP A 1004 -56.50 -56.84 -3.26
N CYS A 1005 -56.36 -55.58 -3.68
CA CYS A 1005 -56.13 -54.45 -2.79
C CYS A 1005 -57.46 -53.83 -2.35
N ASP A 1006 -57.67 -53.65 -1.05
CA ASP A 1006 -58.87 -52.99 -0.51
C ASP A 1006 -58.91 -51.52 -0.95
N LYS A 1007 -59.82 -51.24 -1.88
CA LYS A 1007 -60.04 -49.91 -2.46
C LYS A 1007 -60.34 -48.85 -1.39
N THR A 1008 -60.88 -49.25 -0.25
CA THR A 1008 -61.21 -48.36 0.87
C THR A 1008 -59.94 -47.86 1.56
N MET A 1009 -58.99 -48.76 1.86
CA MET A 1009 -57.69 -48.39 2.44
C MET A 1009 -56.83 -47.55 1.50
N LEU A 1010 -56.84 -47.85 0.20
CA LEU A 1010 -56.16 -47.01 -0.79
C LEU A 1010 -56.73 -45.59 -0.80
N THR A 1011 -58.06 -45.46 -0.76
CA THR A 1011 -58.73 -44.16 -0.76
C THR A 1011 -58.36 -43.35 0.48
N GLU A 1012 -58.35 -43.96 1.68
CA GLU A 1012 -57.90 -43.29 2.91
C GLU A 1012 -56.44 -42.83 2.84
N ARG A 1013 -55.53 -43.65 2.28
CA ARG A 1013 -54.11 -43.28 2.12
C ARG A 1013 -53.91 -42.16 1.10
N PHE A 1014 -54.65 -42.19 -0.02
CA PHE A 1014 -54.64 -41.10 -1.00
C PHE A 1014 -55.21 -39.81 -0.41
N GLU A 1015 -56.23 -39.88 0.46
CA GLU A 1015 -56.71 -38.71 1.20
C GLU A 1015 -55.64 -38.16 2.16
N MET A 1016 -54.93 -39.03 2.88
CA MET A 1016 -53.83 -38.61 3.76
C MET A 1016 -52.65 -37.99 3.00
N LEU A 1017 -52.34 -38.55 1.81
CA LEU A 1017 -51.37 -37.98 0.88
C LEU A 1017 -51.81 -36.58 0.43
N ASN A 1018 -53.05 -36.44 -0.04
CA ASN A 1018 -53.59 -35.17 -0.49
C ASN A 1018 -53.55 -34.12 0.64
N ARG A 1019 -53.97 -34.48 1.86
CA ARG A 1019 -53.86 -33.61 3.05
C ARG A 1019 -52.41 -33.18 3.34
N SER A 1020 -51.43 -34.04 3.08
CA SER A 1020 -50.01 -33.73 3.28
C SER A 1020 -49.45 -32.81 2.19
N VAL A 1021 -49.88 -33.00 0.93
CA VAL A 1021 -49.57 -32.11 -0.20
C VAL A 1021 -50.14 -30.72 0.04
N THR A 1022 -51.43 -30.61 0.37
CA THR A 1022 -52.08 -29.32 0.62
C THR A 1022 -51.44 -28.57 1.79
N LYS A 1023 -51.02 -29.28 2.85
CA LYS A 1023 -50.27 -28.66 3.96
C LYS A 1023 -48.92 -28.09 3.52
N LEU A 1024 -48.19 -28.80 2.66
CA LEU A 1024 -46.90 -28.34 2.13
C LEU A 1024 -47.08 -27.13 1.22
N ASP A 1025 -48.08 -27.14 0.35
CA ASP A 1025 -48.38 -26.06 -0.59
C ASP A 1025 -48.73 -24.76 0.14
N ASN A 1026 -49.65 -24.82 1.11
CA ASN A 1026 -50.00 -23.67 1.96
C ASN A 1026 -48.78 -23.10 2.70
N PHE A 1027 -47.87 -23.96 3.16
CA PHE A 1027 -46.64 -23.52 3.83
C PHE A 1027 -45.67 -22.79 2.88
N ILE A 1028 -45.52 -23.29 1.64
CA ILE A 1028 -44.71 -22.63 0.61
C ILE A 1028 -45.33 -21.28 0.25
N GLU A 1029 -46.65 -21.19 0.14
CA GLU A 1029 -47.37 -19.95 -0.12
C GLU A 1029 -47.13 -18.91 0.99
N ASP A 1030 -47.19 -19.32 2.26
CA ASP A 1030 -46.87 -18.45 3.42
C ASP A 1030 -45.44 -17.87 3.33
N ILE A 1031 -44.44 -18.70 2.97
CA ILE A 1031 -43.05 -18.25 2.78
C ILE A 1031 -42.93 -17.28 1.61
N LEU A 1032 -43.60 -17.57 0.50
CA LEU A 1032 -43.59 -16.70 -0.68
C LEU A 1032 -44.26 -15.35 -0.37
N ASN A 1033 -45.35 -15.35 0.40
CA ASN A 1033 -46.03 -14.13 0.84
C ASN A 1033 -45.13 -13.29 1.76
N TYR A 1034 -44.42 -13.91 2.71
CA TYR A 1034 -43.42 -13.22 3.53
C TYR A 1034 -42.29 -12.62 2.67
N SER A 1035 -41.68 -13.41 1.78
CA SER A 1035 -40.58 -12.98 0.90
C SER A 1035 -41.00 -11.85 -0.05
N ARG A 1036 -42.20 -11.95 -0.64
CA ARG A 1036 -42.78 -10.89 -1.50
C ARG A 1036 -43.06 -9.62 -0.70
N ASN A 1037 -43.64 -9.75 0.49
CA ASN A 1037 -43.88 -8.60 1.35
C ASN A 1037 -42.57 -7.87 1.65
N ALA A 1038 -41.48 -8.60 1.93
CA ALA A 1038 -40.15 -8.05 2.20
C ALA A 1038 -39.51 -7.29 1.02
N ARG A 1039 -39.73 -7.71 -0.23
CA ARG A 1039 -39.02 -7.18 -1.43
C ARG A 1039 -39.78 -6.15 -2.25
N LEU A 1040 -41.10 -6.15 -2.22
CA LEU A 1040 -41.92 -5.28 -3.09
C LEU A 1040 -42.18 -3.91 -2.44
N GLU A 1041 -42.18 -2.85 -3.26
CA GLU A 1041 -42.55 -1.50 -2.86
C GLU A 1041 -44.06 -1.40 -2.53
N LEU A 1042 -44.49 -0.30 -1.91
CA LEU A 1042 -45.89 -0.07 -1.52
C LEU A 1042 -46.69 0.42 -2.74
N GLU A 1043 -47.84 -0.19 -3.01
CA GLU A 1043 -48.80 0.29 -4.03
C GLU A 1043 -50.00 0.97 -3.35
N SER A 1044 -50.21 2.27 -3.57
CA SER A 1044 -51.34 3.00 -2.98
C SER A 1044 -52.60 2.90 -3.83
N ASN A 1045 -53.66 2.30 -3.30
CA ASN A 1045 -54.98 2.16 -3.93
C ASN A 1045 -56.08 2.72 -3.01
N GLU A 1046 -57.16 3.25 -3.59
CA GLU A 1046 -58.38 3.55 -2.81
C GLU A 1046 -59.04 2.22 -2.40
N ILE A 1047 -59.36 2.08 -1.12
CA ILE A 1047 -59.85 0.83 -0.53
C ILE A 1047 -61.35 0.94 -0.25
N ASP A 1048 -62.12 0.02 -0.84
CA ASP A 1048 -63.51 -0.26 -0.45
C ASP A 1048 -63.51 -1.42 0.55
N PHE A 1049 -63.59 -1.09 1.85
CA PHE A 1049 -63.58 -2.08 2.92
C PHE A 1049 -64.72 -3.10 2.80
N LYS A 1050 -65.88 -2.65 2.32
CA LYS A 1050 -67.07 -3.50 2.21
C LYS A 1050 -66.84 -4.57 1.16
N ASN A 1051 -66.43 -4.19 -0.04
CA ASN A 1051 -66.13 -5.15 -1.10
C ASN A 1051 -64.96 -6.07 -0.72
N LEU A 1052 -63.89 -5.51 -0.18
CA LEU A 1052 -62.71 -6.28 0.22
C LEU A 1052 -63.05 -7.38 1.23
N ILE A 1053 -63.86 -7.08 2.25
CA ILE A 1053 -64.21 -8.06 3.28
C ILE A 1053 -65.21 -9.09 2.77
N TYR A 1054 -66.14 -8.72 1.89
CA TYR A 1054 -67.07 -9.67 1.28
C TYR A 1054 -66.35 -10.65 0.34
N ASP A 1055 -65.36 -10.19 -0.43
CA ASP A 1055 -64.54 -11.05 -1.28
C ASP A 1055 -63.76 -12.07 -0.45
N ILE A 1056 -63.16 -11.64 0.66
CA ILE A 1056 -62.44 -12.54 1.57
C ILE A 1056 -63.41 -13.53 2.22
N HIS A 1057 -64.57 -13.06 2.70
CA HIS A 1057 -65.61 -13.89 3.31
C HIS A 1057 -66.17 -14.96 2.35
N ALA A 1058 -66.36 -14.62 1.07
CA ALA A 1058 -66.87 -15.53 0.05
C ALA A 1058 -66.00 -16.79 -0.12
N ASN A 1059 -64.68 -16.67 0.07
CA ASN A 1059 -63.75 -17.80 0.00
C ASN A 1059 -63.97 -18.83 1.11
N PHE A 1060 -64.52 -18.42 2.26
CA PHE A 1060 -64.75 -19.32 3.39
C PHE A 1060 -66.09 -20.06 3.30
N LEU A 1061 -67.10 -19.48 2.64
CA LEU A 1061 -68.44 -20.06 2.43
C LEU A 1061 -68.45 -21.35 1.59
N TYR A 1062 -67.50 -21.52 0.67
CA TYR A 1062 -67.44 -22.69 -0.22
C TYR A 1062 -66.66 -23.89 0.37
N SER A 1063 -65.94 -23.69 1.47
CA SER A 1063 -64.94 -24.66 1.96
C SER A 1063 -65.42 -25.60 3.07
N GLN A 1064 -66.54 -25.29 3.75
CA GLN A 1064 -66.99 -26.09 4.89
C GLN A 1064 -68.43 -26.57 4.79
N THR A 1065 -68.60 -27.87 4.97
CA THR A 1065 -69.84 -28.50 5.40
C THR A 1065 -69.92 -28.36 6.93
N HIS A 1066 -70.98 -27.72 7.44
CA HIS A 1066 -71.47 -27.64 8.83
C HIS A 1066 -71.34 -26.26 9.55
N ARG A 1067 -72.53 -25.65 9.79
CA ARG A 1067 -72.91 -24.48 10.63
C ARG A 1067 -72.70 -23.08 10.07
N ALA A 1068 -73.74 -22.25 10.25
CA ALA A 1068 -73.77 -20.84 9.88
C ALA A 1068 -73.08 -20.01 10.98
N ILE A 1069 -72.02 -19.29 10.61
CA ILE A 1069 -71.43 -18.23 11.43
C ILE A 1069 -72.09 -16.91 11.03
N ASP A 1070 -72.58 -16.15 12.00
CA ASP A 1070 -73.13 -14.83 11.75
C ASP A 1070 -71.98 -13.85 11.49
N PHE A 1071 -71.80 -13.48 10.22
CA PHE A 1071 -70.78 -12.54 9.79
C PHE A 1071 -71.34 -11.11 9.73
N ILE A 1072 -70.88 -10.25 10.64
CA ILE A 1072 -71.40 -8.90 10.84
C ILE A 1072 -70.35 -7.89 10.41
N VAL A 1073 -70.69 -7.02 9.44
CA VAL A 1073 -69.81 -5.94 8.99
C VAL A 1073 -70.42 -4.60 9.37
N GLN A 1074 -69.66 -3.77 10.10
CA GLN A 1074 -70.02 -2.39 10.45
C GLN A 1074 -69.00 -1.43 9.87
N ASP A 1075 -69.44 -0.43 9.12
CA ASP A 1075 -68.58 0.61 8.55
C ASP A 1075 -69.02 1.98 9.06
N ASN A 1076 -68.17 2.59 9.88
CA ASN A 1076 -68.36 3.90 10.50
C ASN A 1076 -67.42 4.96 9.88
N SER A 1077 -66.80 4.66 8.73
CA SER A 1077 -65.77 5.51 8.10
C SER A 1077 -66.31 6.88 7.71
N LYS A 1078 -65.56 7.94 8.05
CA LYS A 1078 -65.89 9.34 7.77
C LYS A 1078 -65.08 9.93 6.61
N SER A 1079 -64.02 9.25 6.19
CA SER A 1079 -63.16 9.64 5.07
C SER A 1079 -62.87 8.45 4.16
N LYS A 1080 -62.35 8.73 2.96
CA LYS A 1080 -61.83 7.67 2.07
C LYS A 1080 -60.55 7.10 2.66
N PHE A 1081 -60.25 5.83 2.39
CA PHE A 1081 -58.99 5.22 2.83
C PHE A 1081 -58.13 4.85 1.63
N VAL A 1082 -56.86 5.25 1.68
CA VAL A 1082 -55.86 4.91 0.67
C VAL A 1082 -54.74 4.12 1.32
N SER A 1083 -54.49 2.92 0.80
CA SER A 1083 -53.40 2.03 1.26
C SER A 1083 -53.17 0.90 0.24
N ASP A 1084 -52.35 -0.08 0.59
CA ASP A 1084 -52.05 -1.23 -0.25
C ASP A 1084 -53.11 -2.32 -0.11
N ALA A 1085 -53.93 -2.47 -1.14
CA ALA A 1085 -55.02 -3.44 -1.18
C ALA A 1085 -54.52 -4.88 -1.00
N LYS A 1086 -53.40 -5.26 -1.63
CA LYS A 1086 -52.86 -6.63 -1.57
C LYS A 1086 -52.42 -6.95 -0.14
N ARG A 1087 -51.72 -6.03 0.52
CA ARG A 1087 -51.24 -6.19 1.91
C ARG A 1087 -52.38 -6.21 2.92
N LEU A 1088 -53.41 -5.40 2.71
CA LEU A 1088 -54.63 -5.44 3.52
C LEU A 1088 -55.36 -6.78 3.36
N THR A 1089 -55.47 -7.31 2.14
CA THR A 1089 -56.04 -8.65 1.90
C THR A 1089 -55.28 -9.71 2.70
N VAL A 1090 -53.95 -9.68 2.69
CA VAL A 1090 -53.12 -10.62 3.47
C VAL A 1090 -53.40 -10.52 4.97
N ILE A 1091 -53.47 -9.29 5.51
CA ILE A 1091 -53.75 -9.06 6.94
C ILE A 1091 -55.13 -9.63 7.32
N LEU A 1092 -56.16 -9.22 6.59
CA LEU A 1092 -57.55 -9.56 6.88
C LEU A 1092 -57.82 -11.06 6.69
N ASN A 1093 -57.28 -11.66 5.62
CA ASN A 1093 -57.43 -13.09 5.34
C ASN A 1093 -56.81 -13.95 6.45
N ASN A 1094 -55.62 -13.59 6.95
CA ASN A 1094 -54.95 -14.34 8.02
C ASN A 1094 -55.72 -14.29 9.35
N ILE A 1095 -56.29 -13.14 9.70
CA ILE A 1095 -57.06 -13.00 10.95
C ILE A 1095 -58.43 -13.68 10.82
N LEU A 1096 -59.14 -13.48 9.71
CA LEU A 1096 -60.45 -14.09 9.48
C LEU A 1096 -60.35 -15.62 9.37
N SER A 1097 -59.33 -16.15 8.67
CA SER A 1097 -59.08 -17.59 8.61
C SER A 1097 -58.92 -18.21 10.01
N ASN A 1098 -58.22 -17.52 10.92
CA ASN A 1098 -58.11 -17.95 12.31
C ASN A 1098 -59.47 -17.91 13.03
N ALA A 1099 -60.26 -16.85 12.87
CA ALA A 1099 -61.58 -16.74 13.48
C ALA A 1099 -62.53 -17.88 13.03
N TYR A 1100 -62.54 -18.21 11.73
CA TYR A 1100 -63.29 -19.37 11.21
C TYR A 1100 -62.80 -20.70 11.78
N LYS A 1101 -61.48 -20.86 11.88
CA LYS A 1101 -60.84 -22.11 12.31
C LYS A 1101 -61.02 -22.42 13.79
N TYR A 1102 -60.99 -21.39 14.63
CA TYR A 1102 -61.03 -21.51 16.10
C TYR A 1102 -62.41 -21.17 16.69
N CYS A 1103 -63.44 -21.25 15.85
CA CYS A 1103 -64.83 -21.19 16.25
C CYS A 1103 -65.15 -22.25 17.32
N ASP A 1104 -65.84 -21.86 18.39
CA ASP A 1104 -66.23 -22.78 19.45
C ASP A 1104 -67.49 -23.56 19.06
N THR A 1105 -67.33 -24.86 18.81
CA THR A 1105 -68.43 -25.76 18.41
C THR A 1105 -69.45 -26.04 19.52
N ALA A 1106 -69.15 -25.67 20.78
CA ALA A 1106 -70.06 -25.83 21.90
C ALA A 1106 -71.12 -24.71 22.01
N LYS A 1107 -70.92 -23.57 21.33
CA LYS A 1107 -71.84 -22.42 21.37
C LYS A 1107 -72.96 -22.58 20.32
N GLU A 1108 -74.20 -22.25 20.70
CA GLU A 1108 -75.38 -22.32 19.80
C GLU A 1108 -75.33 -21.31 18.64
N THR A 1109 -74.69 -20.16 18.87
CA THR A 1109 -74.48 -19.11 17.85
C THR A 1109 -73.02 -18.64 17.89
N SER A 1110 -72.35 -18.70 16.74
CA SER A 1110 -70.98 -18.21 16.56
C SER A 1110 -71.00 -17.00 15.65
N PHE A 1111 -70.27 -15.94 16.00
CA PHE A 1111 -70.23 -14.72 15.23
C PHE A 1111 -68.80 -14.27 14.96
N ILE A 1112 -68.64 -13.57 13.83
CA ILE A 1112 -67.44 -12.79 13.52
C ILE A 1112 -67.92 -11.40 13.16
N LYS A 1113 -67.45 -10.40 13.90
CA LYS A 1113 -67.81 -9.00 13.71
C LYS A 1113 -66.59 -8.21 13.27
N VAL A 1114 -66.69 -7.54 12.12
CA VAL A 1114 -65.65 -6.64 11.60
C VAL A 1114 -66.18 -5.20 11.60
N THR A 1115 -65.48 -4.30 12.29
CA THR A 1115 -65.82 -2.88 12.36
C THR A 1115 -64.70 -2.05 11.74
N PHE A 1116 -65.05 -1.18 10.79
CA PHE A 1116 -64.15 -0.22 10.15
C PHE A 1116 -64.47 1.20 10.63
N ASP A 1117 -63.47 1.96 11.04
CA ASP A 1117 -63.58 3.38 11.39
C ASP A 1117 -62.37 4.13 10.81
N CYS A 1118 -62.59 4.93 9.76
CA CYS A 1118 -61.54 5.67 9.07
C CYS A 1118 -61.75 7.19 9.14
N ASP A 1119 -60.67 7.90 9.47
CA ASP A 1119 -60.54 9.35 9.40
C ASP A 1119 -59.44 9.76 8.38
N ASP A 1120 -59.14 11.06 8.30
CA ASP A 1120 -58.16 11.60 7.35
C ASP A 1120 -56.71 11.17 7.64
N GLN A 1121 -56.42 10.62 8.82
CA GLN A 1121 -55.08 10.22 9.24
C GLN A 1121 -54.92 8.71 9.42
N TRP A 1122 -55.95 7.99 9.83
CA TRP A 1122 -55.88 6.58 10.22
C TRP A 1122 -57.13 5.80 9.79
N ALA A 1123 -56.96 4.51 9.53
CA ALA A 1123 -58.03 3.51 9.53
C ALA A 1123 -57.86 2.59 10.73
N LYS A 1124 -58.92 2.46 11.51
CA LYS A 1124 -59.04 1.55 12.65
C LYS A 1124 -59.95 0.39 12.27
N ILE A 1125 -59.40 -0.82 12.33
CA ILE A 1125 -60.10 -2.05 11.99
C ILE A 1125 -60.19 -2.89 13.26
N THR A 1126 -61.40 -3.24 13.67
CA THR A 1126 -61.65 -4.12 14.82
C THR A 1126 -62.28 -5.41 14.35
N ILE A 1127 -61.65 -6.55 14.65
CA ILE A 1127 -62.15 -7.89 14.30
C ILE A 1127 -62.40 -8.63 15.60
N GLU A 1128 -63.65 -9.02 15.86
CA GLU A 1128 -64.12 -9.66 17.08
C GLU A 1128 -64.76 -11.01 16.75
N ASP A 1129 -64.36 -12.06 17.46
CA ASP A 1129 -64.96 -13.39 17.39
C ASP A 1129 -65.32 -13.89 18.80
N ASN A 1130 -66.30 -14.80 18.87
CA ASN A 1130 -66.67 -15.49 20.10
C ASN A 1130 -66.15 -16.94 20.15
N GLY A 1131 -64.96 -17.18 19.59
CA GLY A 1131 -64.32 -18.49 19.57
C GLY A 1131 -63.77 -18.94 20.93
N ILE A 1132 -62.76 -19.82 20.90
CA ILE A 1132 -62.16 -20.45 22.10
C ILE A 1132 -61.30 -19.50 22.97
N GLY A 1133 -60.91 -18.34 22.44
CA GLY A 1133 -60.01 -17.39 23.10
C GLY A 1133 -58.53 -17.82 23.16
N ILE A 1134 -57.67 -16.90 23.57
CA ILE A 1134 -56.21 -17.02 23.68
C ILE A 1134 -55.79 -16.78 25.14
N PRO A 1135 -55.04 -17.68 25.79
CA PRO A 1135 -54.56 -17.49 27.15
C PRO A 1135 -53.67 -16.24 27.32
N ASP A 1136 -53.79 -15.54 28.45
CA ASP A 1136 -52.99 -14.33 28.75
C ASP A 1136 -51.47 -14.57 28.63
N THR A 1137 -51.00 -15.75 29.03
CA THR A 1137 -49.58 -16.13 28.97
C THR A 1137 -49.01 -16.26 27.55
N GLU A 1138 -49.87 -16.28 26.54
CA GLU A 1138 -49.51 -16.55 25.15
C GLU A 1138 -49.72 -15.34 24.22
N LYS A 1139 -50.42 -14.29 24.67
CA LYS A 1139 -50.75 -13.10 23.87
C LYS A 1139 -49.54 -12.40 23.25
N ASP A 1140 -48.40 -12.40 23.93
CA ASP A 1140 -47.16 -11.80 23.41
C ASP A 1140 -46.45 -12.71 22.40
N LYS A 1141 -46.67 -14.03 22.50
CA LYS A 1141 -45.98 -15.05 21.70
C LYS A 1141 -46.71 -15.39 20.41
N ILE A 1142 -48.02 -15.13 20.30
CA ILE A 1142 -48.80 -15.44 19.09
C ILE A 1142 -48.29 -14.75 17.82
N PHE A 1143 -47.52 -13.66 17.98
CA PHE A 1143 -46.89 -12.94 16.87
C PHE A 1143 -45.45 -13.38 16.60
N ASP A 1144 -44.92 -14.37 17.32
CA ASP A 1144 -43.60 -14.93 17.05
C ASP A 1144 -43.66 -15.89 15.85
N MET A 1145 -42.61 -15.84 15.04
CA MET A 1145 -42.49 -16.69 13.86
C MET A 1145 -42.50 -18.19 14.25
N PHE A 1146 -43.40 -18.97 13.63
CA PHE A 1146 -43.63 -20.41 13.86
C PHE A 1146 -44.24 -20.78 15.23
N TYR A 1147 -44.73 -19.82 16.01
CA TYR A 1147 -45.37 -20.11 17.30
C TYR A 1147 -46.77 -20.71 17.13
N ARG A 1148 -47.11 -21.70 17.96
CA ARG A 1148 -48.41 -22.39 17.98
C ARG A 1148 -48.88 -22.61 19.43
N SER A 1149 -50.06 -22.08 19.75
CA SER A 1149 -50.66 -22.11 21.08
C SER A 1149 -51.18 -23.51 21.50
N THR A 1150 -51.66 -24.33 20.55
CA THR A 1150 -52.26 -25.63 20.86
C THR A 1150 -51.78 -26.76 19.95
N ILE A 1151 -51.65 -27.97 20.50
CA ILE A 1151 -51.27 -29.21 19.76
C ILE A 1151 -52.32 -29.58 18.70
N LEU A 1152 -53.56 -29.11 18.86
CA LEU A 1152 -54.67 -29.27 17.90
C LEU A 1152 -54.62 -28.25 16.74
N SER A 1153 -53.69 -27.30 16.75
CA SER A 1153 -53.56 -26.29 15.68
C SER A 1153 -52.88 -26.86 14.44
N THR A 1154 -53.60 -26.89 13.32
CA THR A 1154 -53.10 -27.41 12.02
C THR A 1154 -52.42 -26.36 11.14
N GLY A 1155 -52.19 -25.13 11.62
CA GLY A 1155 -51.66 -24.00 10.84
C GLY A 1155 -50.14 -23.94 10.86
N SER A 1156 -49.52 -23.18 9.94
CA SER A 1156 -48.05 -23.03 9.83
C SER A 1156 -47.41 -22.31 11.03
N GLY A 1157 -48.16 -21.47 11.74
CA GLY A 1157 -47.63 -20.57 12.77
C GLY A 1157 -46.98 -19.30 12.17
N LEU A 1158 -47.11 -19.09 10.86
CA LEU A 1158 -46.60 -17.90 10.16
C LEU A 1158 -47.66 -16.80 10.02
N GLY A 1159 -48.95 -17.13 10.05
CA GLY A 1159 -50.02 -16.17 9.70
C GLY A 1159 -50.02 -14.87 10.51
N LEU A 1160 -50.04 -14.94 11.84
CA LEU A 1160 -50.02 -13.74 12.70
C LEU A 1160 -48.67 -13.00 12.69
N TYR A 1161 -47.58 -13.72 12.45
CA TYR A 1161 -46.26 -13.10 12.23
C TYR A 1161 -46.25 -12.29 10.92
N ILE A 1162 -46.79 -12.86 9.82
CA ILE A 1162 -46.95 -12.15 8.54
C ILE A 1162 -47.83 -10.90 8.71
N VAL A 1163 -48.90 -10.99 9.51
CA VAL A 1163 -49.74 -9.81 9.85
C VAL A 1163 -48.90 -8.70 10.50
N LYS A 1164 -48.08 -9.03 11.50
CA LYS A 1164 -47.22 -8.05 12.20
C LYS A 1164 -46.20 -7.40 11.26
N GLU A 1165 -45.50 -8.20 10.46
CA GLU A 1165 -44.51 -7.71 9.48
C GLU A 1165 -45.17 -6.86 8.37
N THR A 1166 -46.34 -7.26 7.90
CA THR A 1166 -47.09 -6.52 6.87
C THR A 1166 -47.59 -5.18 7.43
N LEU A 1167 -48.03 -5.15 8.69
CA LEU A 1167 -48.43 -3.91 9.36
C LEU A 1167 -47.25 -2.97 9.59
N GLN A 1168 -46.09 -3.47 10.01
CA GLN A 1168 -44.88 -2.65 10.14
C GLN A 1168 -44.51 -1.97 8.81
N LYS A 1169 -44.61 -2.68 7.68
CA LYS A 1169 -44.41 -2.08 6.35
C LYS A 1169 -45.44 -1.02 5.98
N LEU A 1170 -46.67 -1.14 6.47
CA LEU A 1170 -47.72 -0.13 6.30
C LEU A 1170 -47.63 0.99 7.35
N ASN A 1171 -46.62 0.98 8.23
CA ASN A 1171 -46.52 1.86 9.41
C ASN A 1171 -47.75 1.77 10.34
N GLY A 1172 -48.38 0.60 10.39
CA GLY A 1172 -49.52 0.30 11.24
C GLY A 1172 -49.17 -0.48 12.51
N THR A 1173 -50.14 -0.63 13.40
CA THR A 1173 -50.00 -1.35 14.67
C THR A 1173 -51.15 -2.35 14.87
N ILE A 1174 -50.92 -3.37 15.69
CA ILE A 1174 -51.92 -4.37 16.09
C ILE A 1174 -51.89 -4.57 17.61
N LYS A 1175 -53.08 -4.72 18.21
CA LYS A 1175 -53.28 -5.12 19.61
C LYS A 1175 -54.32 -6.23 19.66
N VAL A 1176 -54.21 -7.09 20.67
CA VAL A 1176 -55.14 -8.20 20.89
C VAL A 1176 -55.67 -8.18 22.31
N THR A 1177 -56.98 -8.36 22.47
CA THR A 1177 -57.63 -8.69 23.74
C THR A 1177 -58.35 -10.00 23.59
N SER A 1178 -58.18 -10.92 24.53
CA SER A 1178 -58.81 -12.23 24.46
C SER A 1178 -59.00 -12.80 25.86
N THR A 1179 -60.08 -13.55 26.05
CA THR A 1179 -60.37 -14.24 27.31
C THR A 1179 -60.82 -15.65 26.94
N VAL A 1180 -60.24 -16.66 27.58
CA VAL A 1180 -60.66 -18.06 27.39
C VAL A 1180 -61.83 -18.34 28.34
N PRO A 1181 -63.01 -18.84 27.89
CA PRO A 1181 -63.41 -19.21 26.52
C PRO A 1181 -64.37 -18.19 25.85
N GLU A 1182 -64.22 -16.89 26.11
CA GLU A 1182 -65.17 -15.86 25.67
C GLU A 1182 -64.97 -15.43 24.21
N GLY A 1183 -63.72 -15.40 23.71
CA GLY A 1183 -63.41 -15.03 22.33
C GLY A 1183 -62.15 -14.17 22.18
N THR A 1184 -61.92 -13.62 20.99
CA THR A 1184 -60.76 -12.77 20.67
C THR A 1184 -61.18 -11.50 19.94
N THR A 1185 -60.51 -10.39 20.25
CA THR A 1185 -60.65 -9.11 19.55
C THR A 1185 -59.28 -8.60 19.12
N PHE A 1186 -59.10 -8.34 17.83
CA PHE A 1186 -57.94 -7.69 17.27
C PHE A 1186 -58.26 -6.23 16.91
N TYR A 1187 -57.39 -5.32 17.33
CA TYR A 1187 -57.45 -3.89 16.99
C TYR A 1187 -56.26 -3.56 16.09
N ILE A 1188 -56.53 -3.02 14.91
CA ILE A 1188 -55.52 -2.70 13.91
C ILE A 1188 -55.64 -1.21 13.58
N GLU A 1189 -54.53 -0.47 13.60
CA GLU A 1189 -54.47 0.94 13.22
C GLU A 1189 -53.47 1.12 12.08
N ILE A 1190 -53.88 1.71 10.95
CA ILE A 1190 -53.04 1.90 9.75
C ILE A 1190 -53.15 3.36 9.29
N PRO A 1191 -52.04 4.05 8.98
CA PRO A 1191 -52.08 5.43 8.53
C PRO A 1191 -52.71 5.55 7.14
N ASN A 1192 -53.55 6.56 6.95
CA ASN A 1192 -54.22 6.86 5.70
C ASN A 1192 -53.28 7.62 4.76
N GLN A 1193 -52.97 7.05 3.59
CA GLN A 1193 -52.00 7.61 2.65
C GLN A 1193 -52.58 8.73 1.75
N LEU A 1194 -53.72 9.31 2.12
CA LEU A 1194 -54.42 10.33 1.34
C LEU A 1194 -53.57 11.59 1.03
N GLN A 1195 -52.57 11.90 1.86
CA GLN A 1195 -51.68 13.05 1.66
C GLN A 1195 -50.52 12.80 0.68
N SER A 1196 -50.07 11.54 0.48
CA SER A 1196 -48.98 11.25 -0.47
C SER A 1196 -49.43 11.43 -1.93
N ILE A 1197 -50.68 11.04 -2.25
CA ILE A 1197 -51.26 11.20 -3.59
C ILE A 1197 -51.43 12.67 -4.00
N LYS A 1198 -51.61 13.60 -3.04
CA LYS A 1198 -51.70 15.04 -3.35
C LYS A 1198 -50.37 15.68 -3.73
N LYS A 1199 -49.23 15.05 -3.39
CA LYS A 1199 -47.89 15.58 -3.67
C LYS A 1199 -47.36 15.17 -5.04
N ASP A 1200 -47.77 14.03 -5.59
CA ASP A 1200 -47.38 13.57 -6.93
C ASP A 1200 -48.24 14.12 -8.08
N ARG A 1201 -49.27 14.92 -7.76
CA ARG A 1201 -50.12 15.64 -8.73
C ARG A 1201 -49.89 17.15 -8.77
N LEU A 1202 -48.88 17.65 -8.06
CA LEU A 1202 -48.39 19.04 -8.07
C LEU A 1202 -46.94 19.03 -8.54
#